data_AF-A0A8H3DA22-F1
#
_entry.id   AF-A0A8H3DA22-F1
#
_cell.length_a   1.000
_cell.length_b   1.000
_cell.length_c   1.000
_cell.angle_alpha   90.00
_cell.angle_beta   90.00
_cell.angle_gamma   90.00
#
_symmetry.space_group_name_H-M   'P 1'
#
loop_
_entity.id
_entity.type
_entity.pdbx_description
1 polymer ?
#
loop_
_entity_poly.entity_id
_entity_poly.type
_entity_poly.pdbx_seq_one_letter_code
_entity_poly.pdbx_strand_id
1 'polypeptide(L)'
;MTTTSPLNADVDLSLSNRKRKPSPPSLSNPPSPSAPSTPLKSPPGDAWSKVEKRKNKKLKKAETKAQSDKPPSLSFAGGELRKRKAPVSVEEVRDVFLHLFADGAPAKFLVIENPRNILRAVLLLVPGITPEAIGAVDPPISSAYPVTIGTTETSKIPAINNCYSHACPTRATGEPTKMHSVLTTLLQSPLSSEQKRKRLLERQQQKFSNDDPSTYILDMPEMLDNGYPVPSYLGEGLSANPESVRATSSWPVAAPTPQTRENGWVETPQTTKDGALKVVAIDCEMCETEDGKVLARVCAVDFRSDKVVYDQLVLPDKPIIDYLTQFSGITAEQLAPVTHKLPDAQAGLLELIDKNTIIVGHSLENDLRALKLAHPRCIDTSIIYKHPRGAPYKPGLKWLAQKWLNLDIQMKQGGHDPEEDARACLALLAKKMKEGPDFGVFKQDVESIFERLSKSNGRHGKGSTSAVIDHGNPRAWHGAKATSAVSCQTDDQVVAGVIDAAQNHDLVFGRLLELSQALGWTTPRAQPNTAISPTPTPAPADPDPLAVESAYVAVTSTEFPGVYPGEDHSWDFNTFKKKLNIEVRGVDDEAVDFDLVGVDASIANAFRRILIAEVPTIAIENVYIWNNTSVIQDEVLAHRLGLVPIRADPALLDFPDKNIGTTDRNTLVFHLSVTCSRNPGVVKDETDPAVLYKNANVLSGHMEWNGVGEQVNDFGNNPPRPHNPKILIAKLRPGQELGMELHCVKGVGQDHAKFSPVATASYRLMPHVIFRQPIPPELCDKFASCFPDGVFDVEQDAKGRKKVVVKDMRKDTVSREVLRHKEFEGMVELTRIRDFFMCEYRVK
;
A
#
# COMPACT_ATOMS: atom_id res chain seq x y z
N MET A 1 43.70 -56.17 21.13
CA MET A 1 44.91 -55.35 21.00
C MET A 1 44.47 -53.91 20.83
N THR A 2 44.57 -53.14 21.92
CA THR A 2 45.12 -51.77 22.02
C THR A 2 44.96 -50.84 20.80
N THR A 3 44.47 -49.59 20.87
CA THR A 3 44.43 -48.59 21.96
C THR A 3 43.67 -47.32 21.49
N THR A 4 42.59 -46.96 22.19
CA THR A 4 42.35 -45.69 22.93
C THR A 4 42.80 -44.30 22.39
N SER A 5 41.80 -43.40 22.25
CA SER A 5 41.74 -41.99 22.74
C SER A 5 42.13 -40.82 21.80
N PRO A 6 41.83 -39.53 22.14
CA PRO A 6 40.74 -38.76 21.53
C PRO A 6 41.11 -37.27 21.23
N LEU A 7 40.09 -36.45 20.98
CA LEU A 7 40.09 -35.00 20.76
C LEU A 7 40.40 -34.13 22.00
N ASN A 8 41.06 -32.99 21.72
CA ASN A 8 41.23 -31.68 22.44
C ASN A 8 42.69 -31.23 22.22
N ALA A 9 43.10 -29.98 21.98
CA ALA A 9 42.53 -28.67 22.26
C ALA A 9 43.21 -27.57 21.38
N ASP A 10 42.64 -26.37 21.49
CA ASP A 10 43.30 -25.04 21.54
C ASP A 10 44.01 -24.40 20.32
N VAL A 11 43.33 -23.33 19.91
CA VAL A 11 43.77 -22.00 19.46
C VAL A 11 45.21 -21.61 19.85
N ASP A 12 46.03 -21.23 18.86
CA ASP A 12 46.93 -20.07 19.00
C ASP A 12 47.23 -19.37 17.67
N LEU A 13 47.38 -18.05 17.80
CA LEU A 13 47.63 -17.02 16.82
C LEU A 13 49.01 -17.13 16.18
N SER A 14 49.10 -16.95 14.86
CA SER A 14 50.22 -16.21 14.27
C SER A 14 49.87 -15.61 12.90
N LEU A 15 49.79 -14.29 12.90
CA LEU A 15 49.78 -13.43 11.71
C LEU A 15 51.16 -13.47 11.04
N SER A 16 51.21 -13.69 9.73
CA SER A 16 52.36 -13.32 8.91
C SER A 16 51.94 -12.50 7.68
N ASN A 17 52.69 -11.42 7.52
CA ASN A 17 52.49 -10.26 6.64
C ASN A 17 52.73 -10.53 5.14
N ARG A 18 52.03 -9.75 4.30
CA ARG A 18 52.50 -8.91 3.14
C ARG A 18 51.44 -8.96 2.02
N LYS A 19 50.99 -7.88 1.35
CA LYS A 19 51.23 -6.43 1.34
C LYS A 19 50.02 -5.80 0.60
N ARG A 20 49.39 -4.74 1.13
CA ARG A 20 48.53 -3.81 0.37
C ARG A 20 49.27 -2.49 0.15
N LYS A 21 49.12 -1.91 -1.04
CA LYS A 21 49.71 -0.61 -1.45
C LYS A 21 49.10 0.56 -0.65
N PRO A 22 49.87 1.64 -0.42
CA PRO A 22 49.43 2.78 0.40
C PRO A 22 48.55 3.77 -0.39
N SER A 23 47.57 4.34 0.31
CA SER A 23 46.76 5.50 -0.08
C SER A 23 47.57 6.81 0.07
N PRO A 24 47.29 7.84 -0.75
CA PRO A 24 47.93 9.15 -0.62
C PRO A 24 47.32 10.01 0.51
N PRO A 25 48.04 11.05 0.99
CA PRO A 25 47.77 11.73 2.25
C PRO A 25 46.78 12.89 2.14
N SER A 26 46.08 13.12 3.26
CA SER A 26 45.21 14.25 3.58
C SER A 26 45.98 15.57 3.71
N LEU A 27 45.46 16.66 3.14
CA LEU A 27 45.87 18.02 3.47
C LEU A 27 44.66 18.89 3.87
N SER A 28 44.88 19.62 4.94
CA SER A 28 44.03 20.51 5.71
C SER A 28 43.50 21.73 4.94
N ASN A 29 42.29 22.18 5.31
CA ASN A 29 41.68 23.44 4.88
C ASN A 29 42.50 24.67 5.32
N PRO A 30 42.68 25.69 4.44
CA PRO A 30 43.11 27.02 4.84
C PRO A 30 41.90 27.95 5.16
N PRO A 31 42.12 29.05 5.92
CA PRO A 31 41.06 29.92 6.44
C PRO A 31 40.57 30.96 5.41
N SER A 32 39.35 31.44 5.65
CA SER A 32 38.61 32.46 4.90
C SER A 32 39.34 33.80 4.69
N PRO A 33 39.21 34.47 3.52
CA PRO A 33 39.77 35.81 3.32
C PRO A 33 38.75 36.93 3.59
N SER A 34 39.26 37.96 4.25
CA SER A 34 38.66 39.29 4.44
C SER A 34 38.89 40.21 3.22
N ALA A 35 38.18 41.34 3.24
CA ALA A 35 37.92 42.39 2.25
C ALA A 35 39.11 42.97 1.43
N PRO A 36 38.84 43.75 0.35
CA PRO A 36 39.72 43.88 -0.82
C PRO A 36 40.73 45.04 -0.74
N SER A 37 41.88 44.87 -1.40
CA SER A 37 42.79 45.96 -1.76
C SER A 37 42.97 46.06 -3.28
N THR A 38 43.08 47.32 -3.73
CA THR A 38 43.16 47.88 -5.09
C THR A 38 44.09 47.16 -6.08
N PRO A 39 43.72 47.01 -7.37
CA PRO A 39 44.66 46.57 -8.41
C PRO A 39 45.40 47.73 -9.08
N LEU A 40 46.72 47.55 -9.21
CA LEU A 40 47.63 48.33 -10.06
C LEU A 40 47.36 48.10 -11.56
N LYS A 41 47.72 49.13 -12.35
CA LYS A 41 47.57 49.30 -13.81
C LYS A 41 48.38 48.28 -14.64
N SER A 42 47.84 47.93 -15.81
CA SER A 42 48.55 47.31 -16.94
C SER A 42 48.40 48.15 -18.23
N PRO A 43 49.30 48.00 -19.24
CA PRO A 43 49.64 49.03 -20.24
C PRO A 43 48.67 49.10 -21.45
N PRO A 44 48.79 50.15 -22.31
CA PRO A 44 47.73 50.55 -23.24
C PRO A 44 47.91 49.92 -24.63
N GLY A 45 46.93 49.13 -25.07
CA GLY A 45 46.94 48.57 -26.42
C GLY A 45 45.70 47.78 -26.77
N ASP A 46 44.49 48.29 -26.47
CA ASP A 46 43.26 47.65 -26.97
C ASP A 46 42.01 48.55 -26.84
N ALA A 47 42.07 49.79 -27.37
CA ALA A 47 41.00 50.77 -27.22
C ALA A 47 39.83 50.56 -28.19
N TRP A 48 40.06 50.01 -29.39
CA TRP A 48 39.01 49.89 -30.42
C TRP A 48 38.10 48.66 -30.24
N SER A 49 38.65 47.51 -29.84
CA SER A 49 37.89 46.26 -29.64
C SER A 49 36.92 46.31 -28.43
N LYS A 50 37.22 47.15 -27.44
CA LYS A 50 36.37 47.36 -26.25
C LYS A 50 35.11 48.18 -26.55
N VAL A 51 35.15 49.07 -27.54
CA VAL A 51 34.02 49.93 -27.90
C VAL A 51 32.93 49.13 -28.61
N GLU A 52 33.30 48.25 -29.56
CA GLU A 52 32.34 47.34 -30.21
C GLU A 52 31.76 46.31 -29.24
N LYS A 53 32.60 45.71 -28.37
CA LYS A 53 32.11 44.81 -27.30
C LYS A 53 31.17 45.52 -26.33
N ARG A 54 31.41 46.79 -26.00
CA ARG A 54 30.49 47.61 -25.19
C ARG A 54 29.20 47.93 -25.94
N LYS A 55 29.25 48.24 -27.24
CA LYS A 55 28.08 48.54 -28.06
C LYS A 55 27.18 47.31 -28.22
N ASN A 56 27.75 46.14 -28.51
CA ASN A 56 27.03 44.86 -28.53
C ASN A 56 26.49 44.45 -27.17
N LYS A 57 27.22 44.71 -26.07
CA LYS A 57 26.70 44.49 -24.71
C LYS A 57 25.55 45.44 -24.37
N LYS A 58 25.59 46.69 -24.85
CA LYS A 58 24.54 47.69 -24.66
C LYS A 58 23.30 47.39 -25.51
N LEU A 59 23.48 46.92 -26.74
CA LEU A 59 22.43 46.41 -27.63
C LEU A 59 21.78 45.15 -27.06
N LYS A 60 22.54 44.13 -26.65
CA LYS A 60 22.00 42.95 -25.94
C LYS A 60 21.27 43.33 -24.66
N LYS A 61 21.76 44.31 -23.90
CA LYS A 61 21.10 44.80 -22.69
C LYS A 61 19.82 45.59 -23.00
N ALA A 62 19.77 46.30 -24.12
CA ALA A 62 18.58 47.00 -24.59
C ALA A 62 17.53 46.03 -25.16
N GLU A 63 17.93 45.01 -25.91
CA GLU A 63 17.06 43.92 -26.37
C GLU A 63 16.52 43.10 -25.19
N THR A 64 17.37 42.75 -24.22
CA THR A 64 16.93 42.03 -23.00
C THR A 64 15.95 42.87 -22.17
N LYS A 65 16.12 44.20 -22.15
CA LYS A 65 15.20 45.13 -21.47
C LYS A 65 13.89 45.32 -22.26
N ALA A 66 13.95 45.40 -23.59
CA ALA A 66 12.77 45.43 -24.45
C ALA A 66 11.99 44.11 -24.44
N GLN A 67 12.68 42.97 -24.20
CA GLN A 67 12.06 41.66 -24.02
C GLN A 67 11.45 41.51 -22.61
N SER A 68 12.03 42.14 -21.56
CA SER A 68 11.48 42.09 -20.20
C SER A 68 10.19 42.88 -20.02
N ASP A 69 9.95 43.90 -20.85
CA ASP A 69 8.75 44.75 -20.77
C ASP A 69 7.54 44.17 -21.54
N LYS A 70 7.70 43.03 -22.24
CA LYS A 70 6.60 42.36 -22.93
C LYS A 70 5.76 41.54 -21.94
N PRO A 71 4.41 41.60 -22.00
CA PRO A 71 3.57 40.79 -21.13
C PRO A 71 3.82 39.28 -21.36
N PRO A 72 3.58 38.44 -20.34
CA PRO A 72 3.65 37.00 -20.52
C PRO A 72 2.54 36.53 -21.45
N SER A 73 2.84 35.58 -22.33
CA SER A 73 1.85 34.96 -23.22
C SER A 73 1.92 33.44 -23.07
N LEU A 74 0.75 32.79 -23.06
CA LEU A 74 0.62 31.34 -23.02
C LEU A 74 -0.08 30.89 -24.30
N SER A 75 0.57 29.99 -25.04
CA SER A 75 -0.02 29.40 -26.25
C SER A 75 0.27 27.91 -26.31
N PHE A 76 -0.62 27.16 -26.94
CA PHE A 76 -0.41 25.73 -27.13
C PHE A 76 0.76 25.49 -28.09
N ALA A 77 1.63 24.53 -27.75
CA ALA A 77 2.69 24.07 -28.64
C ALA A 77 2.10 23.21 -29.77
N GLY A 78 1.37 23.84 -30.71
CA GLY A 78 0.55 23.13 -31.70
C GLY A 78 1.31 22.12 -32.55
N GLY A 79 2.58 22.40 -32.89
CA GLY A 79 3.44 21.47 -33.60
C GLY A 79 3.81 20.22 -32.79
N GLU A 80 3.99 20.35 -31.48
CA GLU A 80 4.30 19.23 -30.59
C GLU A 80 3.03 18.45 -30.25
N LEU A 81 1.93 19.14 -29.91
CA LEU A 81 0.63 18.51 -29.66
C LEU A 81 0.13 17.66 -30.83
N ARG A 82 0.35 18.08 -32.09
CA ARG A 82 0.00 17.30 -33.29
C ARG A 82 0.79 15.99 -33.43
N LYS A 83 2.01 15.92 -32.87
CA LYS A 83 2.85 14.71 -32.91
C LYS A 83 2.57 13.75 -31.76
N ARG A 84 1.85 14.22 -30.72
CA ARG A 84 1.59 13.43 -29.52
C ARG A 84 0.56 12.34 -29.81
N LYS A 85 0.87 11.14 -29.31
CA LYS A 85 -0.02 9.96 -29.33
C LYS A 85 -0.80 9.78 -28.02
N ALA A 86 -0.45 10.54 -26.99
CA ALA A 86 -1.04 10.44 -25.66
C ALA A 86 -1.47 11.84 -25.16
N PRO A 87 -2.57 11.92 -24.37
CA PRO A 87 -2.98 13.15 -23.71
C PRO A 87 -1.89 13.72 -22.79
N VAL A 88 -2.06 14.97 -22.36
CA VAL A 88 -1.16 15.59 -21.39
C VAL A 88 -1.29 14.85 -20.05
N SER A 89 -0.18 14.49 -19.42
CA SER A 89 -0.22 13.83 -18.11
C SER A 89 -0.37 14.85 -16.98
N VAL A 90 -0.89 14.42 -15.82
CA VAL A 90 -0.94 15.26 -14.60
C VAL A 90 0.48 15.69 -14.17
N GLU A 91 1.48 14.86 -14.42
CA GLU A 91 2.89 15.18 -14.16
C GLU A 91 3.37 16.37 -14.99
N GLU A 92 2.99 16.42 -16.28
CA GLU A 92 3.34 17.55 -17.15
C GLU A 92 2.64 18.85 -16.71
N VAL A 93 1.42 18.76 -16.15
CA VAL A 93 0.72 19.92 -15.57
C VAL A 93 1.46 20.43 -14.34
N ARG A 94 1.88 19.54 -13.43
CA ARG A 94 2.73 19.89 -12.28
C ARG A 94 4.02 20.58 -12.73
N ASP A 95 4.66 20.04 -13.76
CA ASP A 95 5.97 20.50 -14.22
C ASP A 95 5.92 21.92 -14.82
N VAL A 96 4.74 22.41 -15.26
CA VAL A 96 4.56 23.83 -15.62
C VAL A 96 4.86 24.74 -14.43
N PHE A 97 4.36 24.42 -13.23
CA PHE A 97 4.60 25.24 -12.04
C PHE A 97 6.04 25.14 -11.57
N LEU A 98 6.65 23.95 -11.65
CA LEU A 98 8.08 23.77 -11.38
C LEU A 98 8.94 24.55 -12.38
N HIS A 99 8.53 24.67 -13.64
CA HIS A 99 9.23 25.49 -14.65
C HIS A 99 9.12 26.99 -14.37
N LEU A 100 7.99 27.45 -13.86
CA LEU A 100 7.75 28.87 -13.56
C LEU A 100 8.47 29.36 -12.30
N PHE A 101 8.53 28.51 -11.26
CA PHE A 101 8.92 28.90 -9.91
C PHE A 101 10.07 28.09 -9.31
N ALA A 102 10.54 27.03 -9.98
CA ALA A 102 11.64 26.19 -9.51
C ALA A 102 12.63 25.84 -10.65
N ASP A 103 13.22 24.64 -10.59
CA ASP A 103 14.19 24.08 -11.53
C ASP A 103 13.55 23.13 -12.58
N GLY A 104 12.24 23.27 -12.83
CA GLY A 104 11.50 22.42 -13.76
C GLY A 104 11.85 22.68 -15.24
N ALA A 105 11.86 21.62 -16.05
CA ALA A 105 12.01 21.73 -17.49
C ALA A 105 10.75 22.34 -18.15
N PRO A 106 10.88 23.06 -19.28
CA PRO A 106 9.72 23.60 -19.99
C PRO A 106 8.75 22.49 -20.41
N ALA A 107 7.46 22.71 -20.18
CA ALA A 107 6.41 21.78 -20.58
C ALA A 107 6.30 21.70 -22.11
N LYS A 108 6.31 20.49 -22.68
CA LYS A 108 6.34 20.29 -24.15
C LYS A 108 5.03 20.66 -24.85
N PHE A 109 3.92 20.71 -24.11
CA PHE A 109 2.58 20.98 -24.66
C PHE A 109 2.22 22.48 -24.64
N LEU A 110 3.01 23.31 -23.96
CA LEU A 110 2.72 24.72 -23.72
C LEU A 110 3.94 25.58 -24.03
N VAL A 111 3.76 26.63 -24.84
CA VAL A 111 4.75 27.67 -25.07
C VAL A 111 4.42 28.83 -24.13
N ILE A 112 5.35 29.15 -23.23
CA ILE A 112 5.24 30.29 -22.32
C ILE A 112 6.28 31.33 -22.76
N GLU A 113 5.82 32.44 -23.32
CA GLU A 113 6.70 33.57 -23.63
C GLU A 113 6.82 34.48 -22.40
N ASN A 114 8.02 34.99 -22.16
CA ASN A 114 8.35 35.82 -20.99
C ASN A 114 7.90 35.19 -19.65
N PRO A 115 8.25 33.92 -19.36
CA PRO A 115 7.79 33.21 -18.15
C PRO A 115 8.18 33.94 -16.86
N ARG A 116 9.28 34.70 -16.89
CA ARG A 116 9.76 35.54 -15.78
C ARG A 116 8.80 36.67 -15.38
N ASN A 117 7.84 37.01 -16.23
CA ASN A 117 6.84 38.04 -15.95
C ASN A 117 5.57 37.46 -15.31
N ILE A 118 5.43 36.13 -15.21
CA ILE A 118 4.36 35.47 -14.45
C ILE A 118 4.75 35.46 -12.98
N LEU A 119 4.28 36.45 -12.22
CA LEU A 119 4.70 36.65 -10.83
C LEU A 119 4.10 35.63 -9.86
N ARG A 120 2.87 35.19 -10.11
CA ARG A 120 2.11 34.31 -9.22
C ARG A 120 1.26 33.35 -10.04
N ALA A 121 0.95 32.19 -9.45
CA ALA A 121 0.03 31.24 -10.03
C ALA A 121 -0.87 30.60 -8.97
N VAL A 122 -2.09 30.30 -9.37
CA VAL A 122 -3.08 29.56 -8.56
C VAL A 122 -3.38 28.26 -9.28
N LEU A 123 -3.33 27.16 -8.55
CA LEU A 123 -3.67 25.81 -9.00
C LEU A 123 -4.89 25.31 -8.23
N LEU A 124 -6.01 25.16 -8.93
CA LEU A 124 -7.26 24.67 -8.36
C LEU A 124 -7.55 23.24 -8.81
N LEU A 125 -7.86 22.36 -7.86
CA LEU A 125 -8.40 21.03 -8.12
C LEU A 125 -9.89 21.01 -7.78
N VAL A 126 -10.74 20.78 -8.78
CA VAL A 126 -12.20 20.75 -8.59
C VAL A 126 -12.74 19.41 -9.11
N PRO A 127 -12.87 18.38 -8.24
CA PRO A 127 -13.47 17.12 -8.62
C PRO A 127 -14.97 17.31 -8.92
N GLY A 128 -15.49 16.62 -9.93
CA GLY A 128 -16.92 16.66 -10.29
C GLY A 128 -17.27 17.47 -11.53
N ILE A 129 -16.34 18.25 -12.10
CA ILE A 129 -16.59 18.95 -13.37
C ILE A 129 -16.58 17.94 -14.52
N THR A 130 -17.73 17.76 -15.18
CA THR A 130 -17.86 16.92 -16.37
C THR A 130 -17.72 17.72 -17.67
N PRO A 131 -17.37 17.09 -18.80
CA PRO A 131 -17.36 17.74 -20.12
C PRO A 131 -18.71 18.40 -20.46
N GLU A 132 -19.80 17.71 -20.14
CA GLU A 132 -21.17 18.23 -20.29
C GLU A 132 -21.39 19.51 -19.45
N ALA A 133 -20.85 19.59 -18.24
CA ALA A 133 -21.02 20.74 -17.35
C ALA A 133 -20.43 22.03 -17.93
N ILE A 134 -19.41 21.91 -18.80
CA ILE A 134 -18.74 23.03 -19.47
C ILE A 134 -19.15 23.19 -20.95
N GLY A 135 -20.15 22.43 -21.41
CA GLY A 135 -20.62 22.42 -22.80
C GLY A 135 -19.59 21.89 -23.79
N ALA A 136 -18.65 21.04 -23.34
CA ALA A 136 -17.67 20.37 -24.20
C ALA A 136 -18.17 18.99 -24.63
N VAL A 137 -17.82 18.58 -25.84
CA VAL A 137 -18.05 17.21 -26.32
C VAL A 137 -16.95 16.30 -25.76
N ASP A 138 -17.30 15.09 -25.35
CA ASP A 138 -16.34 14.10 -24.88
C ASP A 138 -15.27 13.85 -25.96
N PRO A 139 -13.99 14.15 -25.69
CA PRO A 139 -12.95 13.93 -26.68
C PRO A 139 -12.73 12.44 -26.93
N PRO A 140 -12.38 12.02 -28.16
CA PRO A 140 -11.87 10.69 -28.40
C PRO A 140 -10.67 10.41 -27.47
N ILE A 141 -10.59 9.21 -26.89
CA ILE A 141 -9.57 8.79 -25.91
C ILE A 141 -8.12 9.04 -26.41
N SER A 142 -7.91 9.12 -27.73
CA SER A 142 -6.62 9.37 -28.39
C SER A 142 -6.30 10.85 -28.65
N SER A 143 -7.23 11.78 -28.44
CA SER A 143 -7.02 13.19 -28.74
C SER A 143 -6.20 13.87 -27.64
N ALA A 144 -4.97 14.25 -27.98
CA ALA A 144 -4.13 15.12 -27.13
C ALA A 144 -4.41 16.62 -27.37
N TYR A 145 -5.35 16.96 -28.27
CA TYR A 145 -5.60 18.34 -28.68
C TYR A 145 -6.63 19.01 -27.75
N PRO A 146 -6.43 20.29 -27.40
CA PRO A 146 -7.43 21.05 -26.66
C PRO A 146 -8.79 21.05 -27.38
N VAL A 147 -9.86 20.79 -26.63
CA VAL A 147 -11.24 20.78 -27.10
C VAL A 147 -11.86 22.12 -26.81
N THR A 148 -12.58 22.69 -27.76
CA THR A 148 -13.38 23.91 -27.53
C THR A 148 -14.47 23.64 -26.49
N ILE A 149 -14.57 24.49 -25.48
CA ILE A 149 -15.67 24.43 -24.52
C ILE A 149 -16.87 25.22 -25.05
N GLY A 150 -18.07 24.96 -24.51
CA GLY A 150 -19.32 25.55 -25.01
C GLY A 150 -19.42 27.07 -24.80
N THR A 151 -20.56 27.64 -25.17
CA THR A 151 -20.93 29.02 -24.82
C THR A 151 -21.66 29.07 -23.47
N THR A 152 -21.82 30.26 -22.90
CA THR A 152 -22.55 30.49 -21.63
C THR A 152 -23.99 29.97 -21.65
N GLU A 153 -24.61 29.87 -22.82
CA GLU A 153 -25.97 29.33 -23.01
C GLU A 153 -26.02 27.79 -22.94
N THR A 154 -24.90 27.13 -23.27
CA THR A 154 -24.80 25.67 -23.35
C THR A 154 -24.17 25.00 -22.12
N SER A 155 -23.61 25.80 -21.21
CA SER A 155 -22.83 25.34 -20.06
C SER A 155 -23.62 25.45 -18.77
N LYS A 156 -23.46 24.46 -17.88
CA LYS A 156 -23.99 24.50 -16.50
C LYS A 156 -23.11 25.34 -15.57
N ILE A 157 -21.89 25.70 -15.99
CA ILE A 157 -20.93 26.50 -15.22
C ILE A 157 -20.45 27.69 -16.07
N PRO A 158 -21.28 28.73 -16.29
CA PRO A 158 -20.98 29.83 -17.21
C PRO A 158 -19.68 30.59 -16.87
N ALA A 159 -19.27 30.61 -15.60
CA ALA A 159 -18.04 31.26 -15.16
C ALA A 159 -16.78 30.67 -15.82
N ILE A 160 -16.75 29.36 -16.09
CA ILE A 160 -15.63 28.71 -16.78
C ILE A 160 -15.57 29.16 -18.25
N ASN A 161 -16.72 29.26 -18.91
CA ASN A 161 -16.82 29.65 -20.33
C ASN A 161 -16.50 31.13 -20.56
N ASN A 162 -16.61 31.98 -19.53
CA ASN A 162 -16.16 33.38 -19.58
C ASN A 162 -14.63 33.51 -19.45
N CYS A 163 -13.99 32.57 -18.77
CA CYS A 163 -12.56 32.63 -18.45
C CYS A 163 -11.69 31.82 -19.42
N TYR A 164 -12.24 30.76 -20.01
CA TYR A 164 -11.51 29.80 -20.83
C TYR A 164 -12.23 29.54 -22.15
N SER A 165 -11.48 29.22 -23.20
CA SER A 165 -12.04 28.87 -24.52
C SER A 165 -11.82 27.40 -24.89
N HIS A 166 -10.88 26.73 -24.24
CA HIS A 166 -10.51 25.35 -24.53
C HIS A 166 -10.25 24.57 -23.23
N ALA A 167 -10.60 23.29 -23.23
CA ALA A 167 -10.24 22.31 -22.21
C ALA A 167 -9.16 21.36 -22.78
N CYS A 168 -8.11 21.09 -22.02
CA CYS A 168 -7.06 20.16 -22.44
C CYS A 168 -7.36 18.77 -21.88
N PRO A 169 -7.51 17.73 -22.72
CA PRO A 169 -7.67 16.36 -22.24
C PRO A 169 -6.42 15.92 -21.47
N THR A 170 -6.63 15.32 -20.29
CA THR A 170 -5.55 14.76 -19.47
C THR A 170 -5.74 13.27 -19.26
N ARG A 171 -4.62 12.56 -19.02
CA ARG A 171 -4.64 11.13 -18.70
C ARG A 171 -4.60 10.93 -17.19
N ALA A 172 -5.50 10.11 -16.66
CA ALA A 172 -5.47 9.66 -15.27
C ALA A 172 -4.12 8.97 -14.95
N THR A 173 -3.59 9.24 -13.75
CA THR A 173 -2.31 8.68 -13.31
C THR A 173 -2.53 7.25 -12.84
N GLY A 174 -1.56 6.37 -13.06
CA GLY A 174 -1.65 4.99 -12.62
C GLY A 174 -1.11 3.96 -13.60
N GLU A 175 -1.32 2.71 -13.22
CA GLU A 175 -0.98 1.50 -13.96
C GLU A 175 -2.25 0.92 -14.62
N PRO A 176 -2.15 -0.01 -15.58
CA PRO A 176 -3.31 -0.53 -16.30
C PRO A 176 -4.45 -1.07 -15.41
N THR A 177 -4.13 -1.55 -14.21
CA THR A 177 -5.09 -2.14 -13.27
C THR A 177 -5.39 -1.24 -12.07
N LYS A 178 -4.75 -0.07 -11.96
CA LYS A 178 -4.79 0.74 -10.75
C LYS A 178 -4.59 2.21 -11.03
N MET A 179 -5.59 3.03 -10.68
CA MET A 179 -5.44 4.49 -10.67
C MET A 179 -4.62 4.94 -9.45
N HIS A 180 -3.70 5.88 -9.69
CA HIS A 180 -2.96 6.57 -8.65
C HIS A 180 -3.71 7.83 -8.23
N SER A 181 -3.40 8.34 -7.04
CA SER A 181 -3.97 9.60 -6.54
C SER A 181 -3.48 10.76 -7.39
N VAL A 182 -4.42 11.43 -8.09
CA VAL A 182 -4.15 12.66 -8.86
C VAL A 182 -3.50 13.71 -7.97
N LEU A 183 -4.01 13.87 -6.74
CA LEU A 183 -3.49 14.82 -5.76
C LEU A 183 -2.03 14.54 -5.40
N THR A 184 -1.68 13.27 -5.18
CA THR A 184 -0.31 12.87 -4.86
C THR A 184 0.61 13.11 -6.06
N THR A 185 0.18 12.76 -7.27
CA THR A 185 0.97 13.01 -8.49
C THR A 185 1.18 14.51 -8.76
N LEU A 186 0.17 15.34 -8.46
CA LEU A 186 0.21 16.78 -8.65
C LEU A 186 1.17 17.46 -7.65
N LEU A 187 1.20 16.99 -6.39
CA LEU A 187 1.89 17.68 -5.28
C LEU A 187 3.21 17.03 -4.85
N GLN A 188 3.58 15.89 -5.43
CA GLN A 188 4.91 15.28 -5.29
C GLN A 188 5.65 15.30 -6.62
N SER A 189 6.97 15.50 -6.58
CA SER A 189 7.84 15.49 -7.75
C SER A 189 9.08 14.61 -7.51
N PRO A 190 9.62 13.94 -8.53
CA PRO A 190 10.91 13.26 -8.42
C PRO A 190 12.03 14.24 -8.03
N LEU A 191 12.97 13.80 -7.19
CA LEU A 191 14.15 14.58 -6.80
C LEU A 191 14.92 15.04 -8.04
N SER A 192 15.43 16.26 -8.00
CA SER A 192 16.35 16.76 -9.02
C SER A 192 17.65 15.94 -9.04
N SER A 193 18.29 15.85 -10.21
CA SER A 193 19.56 15.11 -10.36
C SER A 193 20.65 15.61 -9.40
N GLU A 194 20.67 16.91 -9.11
CA GLU A 194 21.58 17.52 -8.15
C GLU A 194 21.29 17.06 -6.71
N GLN A 195 20.00 17.03 -6.33
CA GLN A 195 19.59 16.62 -5.00
C GLN A 195 19.80 15.11 -4.77
N LYS A 196 19.59 14.28 -5.80
CA LYS A 196 19.97 12.86 -5.78
C LYS A 196 21.46 12.68 -5.51
N ARG A 197 22.31 13.47 -6.18
CA ARG A 197 23.77 13.46 -5.97
C ARG A 197 24.16 13.93 -4.57
N LYS A 198 23.54 15.00 -4.06
CA LYS A 198 23.79 15.54 -2.72
C LYS A 198 23.41 14.55 -1.62
N ARG A 199 22.23 13.94 -1.70
CA ARG A 199 21.80 12.88 -0.77
C ARG A 199 22.72 11.67 -0.81
N LEU A 200 23.23 11.30 -1.99
CA LEU A 200 24.19 10.19 -2.10
C LEU A 200 25.52 10.50 -1.38
N LEU A 201 26.01 11.74 -1.49
CA LEU A 201 27.24 12.20 -0.83
C LEU A 201 27.07 12.33 0.69
N GLU A 202 25.95 12.90 1.17
CA GLU A 202 25.63 12.98 2.60
C GLU A 202 25.58 11.59 3.25
N ARG A 203 24.98 10.61 2.55
CA ARG A 203 24.92 9.21 2.99
C ARG A 203 26.28 8.52 3.06
N GLN A 204 27.25 8.95 2.25
CA GLN A 204 28.62 8.44 2.33
C GLN A 204 29.44 9.09 3.46
N GLN A 205 29.03 10.27 3.93
CA GLN A 205 29.73 11.03 4.96
C GLN A 205 29.18 10.82 6.38
N GLN A 206 27.88 10.52 6.53
CA GLN A 206 27.27 10.28 7.83
C GLN A 206 27.69 8.93 8.42
N LYS A 207 28.73 8.94 9.26
CA LYS A 207 28.92 7.93 10.31
C LYS A 207 28.00 8.31 11.48
N PHE A 208 26.84 7.66 11.58
CA PHE A 208 25.98 7.83 12.75
C PHE A 208 26.66 7.26 14.00
N SER A 209 26.43 7.89 15.15
CA SER A 209 26.70 7.26 16.44
C SER A 209 25.60 6.24 16.67
N ASN A 210 25.93 4.95 16.54
CA ASN A 210 24.96 3.86 16.45
C ASN A 210 24.31 3.45 17.79
N ASP A 211 24.56 4.19 18.88
CA ASP A 211 24.25 3.72 20.24
C ASP A 211 23.20 4.55 21.01
N ASP A 212 22.70 5.67 20.45
CA ASP A 212 21.71 6.51 21.15
C ASP A 212 20.27 6.35 20.62
N PRO A 213 19.34 5.74 21.38
CA PRO A 213 17.94 5.60 20.99
C PRO A 213 17.17 6.93 20.97
N SER A 214 17.70 8.00 21.57
CA SER A 214 17.01 9.29 21.67
C SER A 214 16.69 9.92 20.30
N THR A 215 17.45 9.56 19.28
CA THR A 215 17.29 10.01 17.88
C THR A 215 15.95 9.57 17.26
N TYR A 216 15.32 8.54 17.82
CA TYR A 216 14.10 7.91 17.28
C TYR A 216 12.83 8.26 18.06
N ILE A 217 12.93 9.12 19.08
CA ILE A 217 11.80 9.55 19.89
C ILE A 217 10.88 10.43 19.03
N LEU A 218 9.57 10.18 19.11
CA LEU A 218 8.56 10.99 18.44
C LEU A 218 8.59 12.41 18.97
N ASP A 219 8.55 13.39 18.07
CA ASP A 219 8.35 14.78 18.48
C ASP A 219 6.89 15.06 18.85
N MET A 220 6.64 16.20 19.48
CA MET A 220 5.29 16.57 19.95
C MET A 220 4.25 16.64 18.82
N PRO A 221 4.55 17.25 17.65
CA PRO A 221 3.69 17.14 16.47
C PRO A 221 3.40 15.71 16.05
N GLU A 222 4.41 14.84 15.94
CA GLU A 222 4.25 13.44 15.56
C GLU A 222 3.38 12.66 16.56
N MET A 223 3.55 12.92 17.85
CA MET A 223 2.70 12.34 18.90
C MET A 223 1.23 12.77 18.73
N LEU A 224 0.97 14.06 18.50
CA LEU A 224 -0.39 14.57 18.29
C LEU A 224 -1.01 14.00 17.00
N ASP A 225 -0.26 13.97 15.90
CA ASP A 225 -0.71 13.49 14.60
C ASP A 225 -1.05 11.99 14.62
N ASN A 226 -0.38 11.21 15.47
CA ASN A 226 -0.64 9.77 15.66
C ASN A 226 -1.58 9.48 16.85
N GLY A 227 -2.15 10.51 17.48
CA GLY A 227 -3.16 10.35 18.52
C GLY A 227 -2.64 9.79 19.85
N TYR A 228 -1.40 10.12 20.22
CA TYR A 228 -0.81 9.74 21.51
C TYR A 228 -1.40 10.55 22.67
N PRO A 229 -1.51 9.94 23.86
CA PRO A 229 -1.81 10.67 25.09
C PRO A 229 -0.60 11.47 25.56
N VAL A 230 -0.67 12.79 25.41
CA VAL A 230 0.42 13.72 25.78
C VAL A 230 0.29 14.15 27.26
N PRO A 231 1.38 14.17 28.05
CA PRO A 231 1.39 14.66 29.44
C PRO A 231 0.98 16.14 29.59
N SER A 232 0.39 16.50 30.74
CA SER A 232 -0.39 17.74 30.90
C SER A 232 0.52 18.96 31.01
N TYR A 233 1.65 18.78 31.67
CA TYR A 233 2.71 19.77 31.83
C TYR A 233 3.41 20.15 30.50
N LEU A 234 3.33 19.30 29.47
CA LEU A 234 3.78 19.67 28.12
C LEU A 234 2.75 20.56 27.40
N GLY A 235 1.51 20.62 27.92
CA GLY A 235 0.44 21.49 27.46
C GLY A 235 0.40 22.88 28.13
N GLU A 236 1.01 23.07 29.31
CA GLU A 236 0.89 24.32 30.10
C GLU A 236 1.79 25.47 29.61
N GLY A 237 2.80 25.21 28.79
CA GLY A 237 3.68 26.24 28.19
C GLY A 237 3.08 27.00 26.99
N LEU A 238 1.84 26.67 26.62
CA LEU A 238 1.16 27.07 25.40
C LEU A 238 0.19 28.26 25.64
N SER A 239 0.65 29.34 26.28
CA SER A 239 -0.18 30.55 26.51
C SER A 239 0.45 31.87 26.08
N ALA A 240 1.44 31.84 25.17
CA ALA A 240 2.12 33.06 24.72
C ALA A 240 2.41 33.13 23.21
N ASN A 241 1.58 32.57 22.31
CA ASN A 241 1.44 32.99 20.89
C ASN A 241 0.42 32.10 20.15
N PRO A 242 -0.19 32.54 19.03
CA PRO A 242 -1.34 31.95 18.32
C PRO A 242 -1.26 30.48 17.83
N GLU A 243 -0.21 29.71 18.14
CA GLU A 243 -0.08 28.28 17.83
C GLU A 243 -0.65 27.36 18.92
N SER A 244 -1.13 27.93 20.02
CA SER A 244 -1.62 27.19 21.16
C SER A 244 -3.14 27.28 21.34
N VAL A 245 -3.80 26.16 21.02
CA VAL A 245 -4.94 25.63 21.76
C VAL A 245 -6.07 26.63 22.03
N ARG A 246 -7.04 26.75 21.11
CA ARG A 246 -8.49 26.92 21.37
C ARG A 246 -9.17 27.68 20.26
N ALA A 247 -10.04 26.98 19.57
CA ALA A 247 -11.44 27.41 19.39
C ALA A 247 -12.22 26.18 18.91
N THR A 248 -12.13 25.07 19.68
CA THR A 248 -13.16 24.57 20.61
C THR A 248 -14.21 23.68 19.93
N SER A 249 -14.05 22.37 20.07
CA SER A 249 -15.16 21.50 20.47
C SER A 249 -14.89 21.09 21.92
N SER A 250 -15.82 21.47 22.79
CA SER A 250 -15.71 21.50 24.25
C SER A 250 -15.49 20.14 24.90
N TRP A 251 -14.53 20.08 25.83
CA TRP A 251 -14.71 19.42 27.14
C TRP A 251 -14.27 20.43 28.24
N PRO A 252 -14.85 20.38 29.46
CA PRO A 252 -14.79 21.48 30.43
C PRO A 252 -13.48 21.60 31.20
N VAL A 253 -13.30 22.76 31.84
CA VAL A 253 -12.08 23.24 32.52
C VAL A 253 -12.06 22.90 34.02
N ALA A 254 -11.00 22.17 34.43
CA ALA A 254 -10.08 22.27 35.59
C ALA A 254 -10.55 22.49 37.05
N ALA A 255 -9.95 21.73 37.99
CA ALA A 255 -8.82 22.13 38.89
C ALA A 255 -8.43 21.00 39.90
N PRO A 256 -7.46 21.16 40.83
CA PRO A 256 -6.01 20.85 40.80
C PRO A 256 -5.56 19.49 41.45
N THR A 257 -4.34 19.02 41.12
CA THR A 257 -3.46 17.91 41.68
C THR A 257 -4.02 16.91 42.71
N PRO A 258 -3.82 15.57 42.62
CA PRO A 258 -2.52 14.88 42.45
C PRO A 258 -2.51 13.60 41.55
N GLN A 259 -1.45 13.39 40.75
CA GLN A 259 -1.04 12.13 40.05
C GLN A 259 -2.07 11.32 39.23
N THR A 260 -3.34 11.72 39.22
CA THR A 260 -4.45 11.11 38.50
C THR A 260 -5.21 12.22 37.80
N ARG A 261 -5.20 12.21 36.47
CA ARG A 261 -6.12 13.01 35.66
C ARG A 261 -7.55 12.48 35.86
N GLU A 262 -8.55 13.30 35.57
CA GLU A 262 -9.95 12.86 35.51
C GLU A 262 -10.08 11.59 34.63
N ASN A 263 -10.99 10.67 35.00
CA ASN A 263 -11.30 9.41 34.31
C ASN A 263 -10.24 8.28 34.37
N GLY A 264 -9.36 8.28 35.39
CA GLY A 264 -8.44 7.17 35.68
C GLY A 264 -7.15 7.19 34.87
N TRP A 265 -6.78 8.35 34.34
CA TRP A 265 -5.54 8.56 33.60
C TRP A 265 -4.38 8.89 34.53
N VAL A 266 -3.19 8.34 34.25
CA VAL A 266 -1.96 8.57 35.00
C VAL A 266 -0.86 9.16 34.11
N GLU A 267 0.09 9.86 34.72
CA GLU A 267 1.27 10.40 34.04
C GLU A 267 2.54 9.85 34.70
N THR A 268 3.60 9.62 33.91
CA THR A 268 4.88 9.20 34.48
C THR A 268 5.44 10.22 35.47
N PRO A 269 6.05 9.80 36.59
CA PRO A 269 6.52 10.71 37.62
C PRO A 269 7.54 11.73 37.07
N GLN A 270 7.40 12.99 37.49
CA GLN A 270 8.32 14.05 37.06
C GLN A 270 9.66 14.03 37.81
N THR A 271 9.72 13.33 38.94
CA THR A 271 10.93 13.08 39.72
C THR A 271 11.70 11.91 39.11
N THR A 272 12.99 12.10 38.87
CA THR A 272 13.89 11.01 38.48
C THR A 272 13.99 9.99 39.59
N LYS A 273 13.77 8.72 39.27
CA LYS A 273 13.91 7.61 40.22
C LYS A 273 15.26 6.93 40.03
N ASP A 274 15.98 6.70 41.12
CA ASP A 274 17.15 5.81 41.10
C ASP A 274 16.68 4.38 40.80
N GLY A 275 17.15 3.81 39.69
CA GLY A 275 16.77 2.49 39.24
C GLY A 275 15.68 2.43 38.16
N ALA A 276 15.14 3.57 37.70
CA ALA A 276 14.24 3.60 36.55
C ALA A 276 14.91 3.04 35.28
N LEU A 277 14.13 2.33 34.47
CA LEU A 277 14.60 1.77 33.21
C LEU A 277 14.93 2.88 32.23
N LYS A 278 15.97 2.69 31.42
CA LYS A 278 16.34 3.66 30.37
C LYS A 278 15.49 3.51 29.12
N VAL A 279 15.28 2.26 28.69
CA VAL A 279 14.49 1.90 27.51
C VAL A 279 13.72 0.63 27.84
N VAL A 280 12.41 0.64 27.63
CA VAL A 280 11.51 -0.49 27.90
C VAL A 280 10.56 -0.66 26.71
N ALA A 281 10.33 -1.90 26.26
CA ALA A 281 9.25 -2.18 25.32
C ALA A 281 7.99 -2.54 26.09
N ILE A 282 6.85 -2.04 25.64
CA ILE A 282 5.53 -2.36 26.20
C ILE A 282 4.63 -2.83 25.08
N ASP A 283 3.88 -3.90 25.35
CA ASP A 283 2.83 -4.43 24.50
C ASP A 283 1.64 -4.88 25.37
N CYS A 284 0.43 -4.62 24.91
CA CYS A 284 -0.80 -4.89 25.64
C CYS A 284 -1.76 -5.73 24.82
N GLU A 285 -2.41 -6.68 25.50
CA GLU A 285 -3.57 -7.37 24.96
C GLU A 285 -4.86 -6.75 25.49
N MET A 286 -5.86 -6.63 24.62
CA MET A 286 -7.12 -5.96 24.92
C MET A 286 -8.33 -6.87 24.71
N CYS A 287 -9.41 -6.57 25.43
CA CYS A 287 -10.75 -7.10 25.23
C CYS A 287 -11.72 -5.98 24.85
N GLU A 288 -12.88 -6.31 24.30
CA GLU A 288 -13.95 -5.37 23.94
C GLU A 288 -15.00 -5.28 25.04
N THR A 289 -15.39 -4.06 25.40
CA THR A 289 -16.48 -3.74 26.34
C THR A 289 -17.43 -2.71 25.71
N GLU A 290 -18.49 -2.31 26.41
CA GLU A 290 -19.37 -1.22 25.94
C GLU A 290 -18.66 0.13 25.74
N ASP A 291 -17.53 0.35 26.42
CA ASP A 291 -16.69 1.55 26.25
C ASP A 291 -15.62 1.40 25.16
N GLY A 292 -15.64 0.28 24.43
CA GLY A 292 -14.64 -0.11 23.45
C GLY A 292 -13.54 -1.00 24.01
N LYS A 293 -12.35 -0.94 23.38
CA LYS A 293 -11.18 -1.75 23.76
C LYS A 293 -10.59 -1.33 25.09
N VAL A 294 -10.42 -2.29 25.99
CA VAL A 294 -9.86 -2.13 27.34
C VAL A 294 -8.74 -3.13 27.59
N LEU A 295 -7.81 -2.78 28.48
CA LEU A 295 -6.65 -3.59 28.83
C LEU A 295 -7.04 -4.94 29.47
N ALA A 296 -6.43 -6.03 29.03
CA ALA A 296 -6.61 -7.38 29.56
C ALA A 296 -5.29 -8.08 29.94
N ARG A 297 -4.16 -7.70 29.33
CA ARG A 297 -2.80 -8.09 29.74
C ARG A 297 -1.82 -7.00 29.35
N VAL A 298 -0.77 -6.79 30.14
CA VAL A 298 0.36 -5.93 29.77
C VAL A 298 1.66 -6.64 30.03
N CYS A 299 2.59 -6.56 29.06
CA CYS A 299 3.96 -7.03 29.19
C CYS A 299 4.93 -5.86 28.98
N ALA A 300 6.00 -5.83 29.77
CA ALA A 300 7.11 -4.90 29.64
C ALA A 300 8.45 -5.64 29.67
N VAL A 301 9.30 -5.35 28.70
CA VAL A 301 10.62 -5.98 28.51
C VAL A 301 11.72 -4.92 28.56
N ASP A 302 12.72 -5.11 29.42
CA ASP A 302 13.87 -4.20 29.53
C ASP A 302 14.82 -4.38 28.34
N PHE A 303 15.15 -3.28 27.66
CA PHE A 303 16.04 -3.29 26.50
C PHE A 303 17.45 -3.80 26.81
N ARG A 304 17.98 -3.50 28.00
CA ARG A 304 19.39 -3.81 28.30
C ARG A 304 19.58 -5.26 28.73
N SER A 305 18.69 -5.78 29.57
CA SER A 305 18.78 -7.14 30.08
C SER A 305 18.03 -8.17 29.25
N ASP A 306 17.15 -7.73 28.33
CA ASP A 306 16.28 -8.60 27.53
C ASP A 306 15.41 -9.52 28.41
N LYS A 307 15.01 -9.01 29.59
CA LYS A 307 14.17 -9.70 30.56
C LYS A 307 12.79 -9.05 30.63
N VAL A 308 11.77 -9.89 30.78
CA VAL A 308 10.43 -9.45 31.18
C VAL A 308 10.52 -8.89 32.60
N VAL A 309 10.23 -7.61 32.73
CA VAL A 309 10.27 -6.87 34.01
C VAL A 309 8.88 -6.66 34.59
N TYR A 310 7.84 -6.79 33.77
CA TYR A 310 6.45 -6.74 34.18
C TYR A 310 5.60 -7.57 33.21
N ASP A 311 4.77 -8.48 33.71
CA ASP A 311 3.77 -9.19 32.91
C ASP A 311 2.61 -9.54 33.82
N GLN A 312 1.43 -8.97 33.56
CA GLN A 312 0.24 -9.13 34.39
C GLN A 312 -1.03 -9.17 33.54
N LEU A 313 -1.93 -10.09 33.89
CA LEU A 313 -3.33 -10.05 33.45
C LEU A 313 -4.09 -8.97 34.23
N VAL A 314 -5.04 -8.33 33.56
CA VAL A 314 -5.82 -7.22 34.10
C VAL A 314 -7.30 -7.52 33.90
N LEU A 315 -8.08 -7.48 34.98
CA LEU A 315 -9.52 -7.64 34.95
C LEU A 315 -10.18 -6.29 34.63
N PRO A 316 -10.93 -6.16 33.51
CA PRO A 316 -11.69 -4.94 33.21
C PRO A 316 -12.81 -4.68 34.22
N ASP A 317 -13.08 -3.41 34.51
CA ASP A 317 -14.15 -3.03 35.45
C ASP A 317 -15.57 -3.26 34.89
N LYS A 318 -15.70 -3.23 33.55
CA LYS A 318 -16.97 -3.46 32.86
C LYS A 318 -17.04 -4.89 32.31
N PRO A 319 -18.25 -5.46 32.16
CA PRO A 319 -18.43 -6.77 31.53
C PRO A 319 -17.81 -6.80 30.12
N ILE A 320 -17.02 -7.85 29.86
CA ILE A 320 -16.41 -8.10 28.56
C ILE A 320 -17.49 -8.59 27.60
N ILE A 321 -17.61 -7.94 26.44
CA ILE A 321 -18.50 -8.32 25.35
C ILE A 321 -17.81 -9.33 24.43
N ASP A 322 -16.54 -9.10 24.12
CA ASP A 322 -15.71 -10.00 23.31
C ASP A 322 -14.28 -9.99 23.85
N TYR A 323 -13.71 -11.17 24.12
CA TYR A 323 -12.34 -11.30 24.61
C TYR A 323 -11.29 -11.06 23.52
N LEU A 324 -11.71 -11.00 22.25
CA LEU A 324 -10.85 -10.88 21.09
C LEU A 324 -9.81 -12.01 21.00
N THR A 325 -10.11 -13.20 21.54
CA THR A 325 -9.17 -14.31 21.77
C THR A 325 -8.34 -14.67 20.54
N GLN A 326 -8.90 -14.57 19.33
CA GLN A 326 -8.18 -14.85 18.09
C GLN A 326 -6.97 -13.90 17.86
N PHE A 327 -7.02 -12.71 18.43
CA PHE A 327 -5.98 -11.68 18.37
C PHE A 327 -5.26 -11.54 19.70
N SER A 328 -5.99 -11.54 20.83
CA SER A 328 -5.44 -11.24 22.15
C SER A 328 -4.88 -12.45 22.90
N GLY A 329 -5.34 -13.64 22.53
CA GLY A 329 -5.08 -14.89 23.24
C GLY A 329 -5.70 -14.97 24.63
N ILE A 330 -6.47 -13.95 25.03
CA ILE A 330 -7.15 -13.89 26.32
C ILE A 330 -8.42 -14.75 26.28
N THR A 331 -8.61 -15.59 27.28
CA THR A 331 -9.82 -16.40 27.46
C THR A 331 -10.54 -16.07 28.76
N ALA A 332 -11.84 -16.40 28.83
CA ALA A 332 -12.65 -16.21 30.03
C ALA A 332 -12.07 -16.98 31.23
N GLU A 333 -11.51 -18.16 30.99
CA GLU A 333 -10.91 -19.01 32.03
C GLU A 333 -9.62 -18.41 32.60
N GLN A 334 -8.82 -17.73 31.76
CA GLN A 334 -7.61 -17.03 32.20
C GLN A 334 -7.93 -15.82 33.08
N LEU A 335 -9.00 -15.08 32.77
CA LEU A 335 -9.40 -13.90 33.53
C LEU A 335 -10.27 -14.21 34.76
N ALA A 336 -10.93 -15.37 34.83
CA ALA A 336 -11.78 -15.76 35.96
C ALA A 336 -11.11 -15.67 37.35
N PRO A 337 -9.82 -16.07 37.55
CA PRO A 337 -9.15 -15.93 38.84
C PRO A 337 -8.48 -14.56 39.06
N VAL A 338 -8.48 -13.66 38.08
CA VAL A 338 -7.71 -12.42 38.12
C VAL A 338 -8.43 -11.36 38.92
N THR A 339 -7.77 -10.82 39.95
CA THR A 339 -8.27 -9.68 40.74
C THR A 339 -7.55 -8.37 40.46
N HIS A 340 -6.45 -8.44 39.70
CA HIS A 340 -5.57 -7.31 39.37
C HIS A 340 -6.29 -6.36 38.40
N LYS A 341 -6.36 -5.07 38.72
CA LYS A 341 -7.11 -4.08 37.93
C LYS A 341 -6.18 -3.07 37.26
N LEU A 342 -6.74 -2.22 36.41
CA LEU A 342 -6.00 -1.17 35.70
C LEU A 342 -5.15 -0.29 36.65
N PRO A 343 -5.62 0.17 37.82
CA PRO A 343 -4.79 0.94 38.74
C PRO A 343 -3.57 0.18 39.25
N ASP A 344 -3.68 -1.14 39.45
CA ASP A 344 -2.58 -1.99 39.90
C ASP A 344 -1.54 -2.18 38.79
N ALA A 345 -2.02 -2.33 37.54
CA ALA A 345 -1.16 -2.35 36.35
C ALA A 345 -0.38 -1.04 36.17
N GLN A 346 -1.08 0.10 36.31
CA GLN A 346 -0.48 1.42 36.27
C GLN A 346 0.57 1.61 37.36
N ALA A 347 0.25 1.24 38.62
CA ALA A 347 1.18 1.36 39.73
C ALA A 347 2.46 0.55 39.49
N GLY A 348 2.33 -0.71 39.06
CA GLY A 348 3.47 -1.57 38.76
C GLY A 348 4.37 -1.04 37.65
N LEU A 349 3.79 -0.50 36.57
CA LEU A 349 4.59 0.14 35.51
C LEU A 349 5.28 1.41 36.00
N LEU A 350 4.58 2.26 36.75
CA LEU A 350 5.10 3.53 37.28
C LEU A 350 6.23 3.33 38.31
N GLU A 351 6.38 2.14 38.90
CA GLU A 351 7.56 1.77 39.68
C GLU A 351 8.81 1.62 38.82
N LEU A 352 8.66 1.16 37.57
CA LEU A 352 9.75 0.84 36.65
C LEU A 352 10.15 2.01 35.72
N ILE A 353 9.20 2.93 35.44
CA ILE A 353 9.36 3.99 34.44
C ILE A 353 9.24 5.40 35.07
N ASP A 354 10.00 6.35 34.51
CA ASP A 354 9.89 7.78 34.83
C ASP A 354 9.86 8.64 33.56
N LYS A 355 9.86 9.98 33.69
CA LYS A 355 9.84 10.90 32.53
C LYS A 355 11.02 10.76 31.56
N ASN A 356 12.13 10.16 31.98
CA ASN A 356 13.35 10.00 31.19
C ASN A 356 13.47 8.61 30.55
N THR A 357 12.72 7.61 31.05
CA THR A 357 12.54 6.32 30.39
C THR A 357 12.03 6.53 28.97
N ILE A 358 12.50 5.72 28.03
CA ILE A 358 11.98 5.66 26.65
C ILE A 358 11.10 4.42 26.52
N ILE A 359 9.84 4.60 26.14
CA ILE A 359 8.91 3.48 25.88
C ILE A 359 8.92 3.16 24.40
N VAL A 360 9.11 1.90 24.06
CA VAL A 360 9.15 1.37 22.70
C VAL A 360 7.94 0.46 22.48
N GLY A 361 7.31 0.51 21.30
CA GLY A 361 6.24 -0.42 20.95
C GLY A 361 5.87 -0.40 19.47
N HIS A 362 4.73 -0.99 19.12
CA HIS A 362 4.21 -1.02 17.76
C HIS A 362 2.76 -0.56 17.71
N SER A 363 2.49 0.58 17.07
CA SER A 363 1.21 1.28 17.23
C SER A 363 0.90 1.57 18.71
N LEU A 364 1.94 2.01 19.41
CA LEU A 364 2.04 2.16 20.87
C LEU A 364 0.99 3.14 21.42
N GLU A 365 0.41 3.99 20.56
CA GLU A 365 -0.68 4.87 20.95
C GLU A 365 -1.90 4.10 21.49
N ASN A 366 -2.12 2.86 21.02
CA ASN A 366 -3.25 2.05 21.44
C ASN A 366 -3.01 1.45 22.83
N ASP A 367 -1.81 0.95 23.08
CA ASP A 367 -1.36 0.41 24.37
C ASP A 367 -1.45 1.49 25.46
N LEU A 368 -0.93 2.69 25.18
CA LEU A 368 -0.95 3.80 26.15
C LEU A 368 -2.38 4.29 26.44
N ARG A 369 -3.31 4.20 25.48
CA ARG A 369 -4.74 4.48 25.72
C ARG A 369 -5.40 3.40 26.56
N ALA A 370 -5.14 2.12 26.29
CA ALA A 370 -5.64 1.01 27.08
C ALA A 370 -5.13 1.08 28.54
N LEU A 371 -3.86 1.44 28.71
CA LEU A 371 -3.22 1.69 30.01
C LEU A 371 -3.67 3.00 30.68
N LYS A 372 -4.38 3.88 29.96
CA LYS A 372 -4.65 5.27 30.36
C LYS A 372 -3.40 5.97 30.92
N LEU A 373 -2.26 5.80 30.24
CA LEU A 373 -0.95 6.32 30.64
C LEU A 373 -0.47 7.37 29.63
N ALA A 374 -0.14 8.57 30.10
CA ALA A 374 0.52 9.59 29.28
C ALA A 374 2.02 9.66 29.60
N HIS A 375 2.86 9.52 28.57
CA HIS A 375 4.31 9.48 28.69
C HIS A 375 4.99 10.29 27.57
N PRO A 376 6.05 11.08 27.86
CA PRO A 376 6.60 12.03 26.89
C PRO A 376 7.63 11.46 25.90
N ARG A 377 8.19 10.26 26.13
CA ARG A 377 9.32 9.73 25.34
C ARG A 377 8.98 8.38 24.73
N CYS A 378 8.25 8.42 23.62
CA CYS A 378 7.81 7.21 22.91
C CYS A 378 8.61 6.99 21.62
N ILE A 379 8.94 5.73 21.33
CA ILE A 379 9.44 5.27 20.04
C ILE A 379 8.44 4.24 19.50
N ASP A 380 7.95 4.45 18.28
CA ASP A 380 7.02 3.52 17.64
C ASP A 380 7.62 2.90 16.39
N THR A 381 7.76 1.57 16.39
CA THR A 381 8.30 0.81 15.26
C THR A 381 7.47 0.93 13.98
N SER A 382 6.16 1.16 14.09
CA SER A 382 5.25 1.42 12.96
C SER A 382 5.42 2.82 12.34
N ILE A 383 6.09 3.74 13.04
CA ILE A 383 6.37 5.10 12.58
C ILE A 383 7.81 5.20 12.07
N ILE A 384 8.79 4.71 12.83
CA ILE A 384 10.20 4.80 12.44
C ILE A 384 10.51 3.92 11.23
N TYR A 385 9.72 2.87 10.95
CA TYR A 385 9.75 2.13 9.69
C TYR A 385 8.60 2.57 8.78
N LYS A 386 8.89 3.13 7.60
CA LYS A 386 7.83 3.62 6.71
C LYS A 386 7.20 2.47 5.92
N HIS A 387 5.90 2.52 5.71
CA HIS A 387 5.21 1.60 4.79
C HIS A 387 5.58 1.91 3.32
N PRO A 388 5.73 0.92 2.42
CA PRO A 388 6.09 1.19 1.02
C PRO A 388 5.08 2.04 0.25
N ARG A 389 3.81 2.02 0.68
CA ARG A 389 2.74 2.87 0.11
C ARG A 389 2.70 4.29 0.67
N GLY A 390 3.59 4.64 1.60
CA GLY A 390 3.58 5.91 2.31
C GLY A 390 2.42 6.06 3.30
N ALA A 391 2.36 7.21 3.97
CA ALA A 391 1.26 7.55 4.88
C ALA A 391 -0.09 7.61 4.13
N PRO A 392 -1.22 7.27 4.76
CA PRO A 392 -1.39 6.97 6.20
C PRO A 392 -1.16 5.49 6.58
N TYR A 393 -0.65 4.65 5.67
CA TYR A 393 -0.47 3.23 5.96
C TYR A 393 0.71 3.01 6.93
N LYS A 394 0.47 2.28 8.02
CA LYS A 394 1.50 1.76 8.94
C LYS A 394 1.86 0.32 8.55
N PRO A 395 3.15 -0.08 8.55
CA PRO A 395 3.53 -1.48 8.36
C PRO A 395 3.19 -2.29 9.61
N GLY A 396 2.71 -3.53 9.45
CA GLY A 396 2.45 -4.43 10.58
C GLY A 396 3.74 -5.02 11.15
N LEU A 397 3.74 -5.29 12.46
CA LEU A 397 4.90 -5.79 13.20
C LEU A 397 5.45 -7.10 12.62
N LYS A 398 4.56 -8.08 12.36
CA LYS A 398 4.93 -9.36 11.74
C LYS A 398 5.71 -9.19 10.44
N TRP A 399 5.26 -8.27 9.59
CA TRP A 399 5.94 -7.98 8.32
C TRP A 399 7.29 -7.30 8.55
N LEU A 400 7.41 -6.40 9.53
CA LEU A 400 8.69 -5.76 9.87
C LEU A 400 9.69 -6.76 10.44
N ALA A 401 9.26 -7.62 11.36
CA ALA A 401 10.09 -8.66 11.97
C ALA A 401 10.61 -9.63 10.91
N GLN A 402 9.73 -10.14 10.04
CA GLN A 402 10.11 -11.02 8.96
C GLN A 402 11.08 -10.34 7.99
N LYS A 403 10.78 -9.09 7.58
CA LYS A 403 11.58 -8.39 6.57
C LYS A 403 12.97 -7.97 7.03
N TRP A 404 13.07 -7.44 8.25
CA TRP A 404 14.30 -6.78 8.72
C TRP A 404 15.11 -7.62 9.71
N LEU A 405 14.46 -8.58 10.38
CA LEU A 405 15.09 -9.45 11.35
C LEU A 405 15.14 -10.92 10.90
N ASN A 406 14.42 -11.28 9.82
CA ASN A 406 14.17 -12.68 9.43
C ASN A 406 13.59 -13.51 10.59
N LEU A 407 12.69 -12.90 11.37
CA LEU A 407 11.99 -13.53 12.48
C LEU A 407 10.52 -13.72 12.13
N ASP A 408 10.05 -14.96 12.22
CA ASP A 408 8.63 -15.28 12.12
C ASP A 408 8.01 -15.20 13.53
N ILE A 409 7.17 -14.19 13.74
CA ILE A 409 6.41 -13.98 14.99
C ILE A 409 4.92 -14.24 14.74
N GLN A 410 4.14 -14.40 15.81
CA GLN A 410 2.69 -14.59 15.78
C GLN A 410 2.31 -15.81 14.91
N MET A 411 2.99 -16.94 15.15
CA MET A 411 2.81 -18.19 14.40
C MET A 411 1.91 -19.20 15.12
N LYS A 412 1.68 -19.02 16.42
CA LYS A 412 0.82 -19.88 17.24
C LYS A 412 -0.67 -19.62 16.93
N GLN A 413 -1.50 -20.65 17.06
CA GLN A 413 -2.95 -20.50 17.00
C GLN A 413 -3.46 -20.08 18.39
N GLY A 414 -4.29 -19.03 18.45
CA GLY A 414 -4.89 -18.54 19.69
C GLY A 414 -4.37 -17.19 20.19
N GLY A 415 -4.20 -16.22 19.29
CA GLY A 415 -3.80 -14.85 19.64
C GLY A 415 -2.30 -14.56 19.64
N HIS A 416 -1.96 -13.31 19.87
CA HIS A 416 -0.59 -12.81 19.95
C HIS A 416 -0.04 -13.02 21.37
N ASP A 417 1.29 -12.96 21.48
CA ASP A 417 2.00 -13.06 22.75
C ASP A 417 2.70 -11.72 23.00
N PRO A 418 2.30 -10.94 24.02
CA PRO A 418 2.82 -9.59 24.21
C PRO A 418 4.32 -9.58 24.55
N GLU A 419 4.87 -10.69 25.07
CA GLU A 419 6.32 -10.84 25.23
C GLU A 419 7.04 -10.91 23.85
N GLU A 420 6.52 -11.71 22.92
CA GLU A 420 7.08 -11.88 21.58
C GLU A 420 7.07 -10.55 20.81
N ASP A 421 5.94 -9.83 20.87
CA ASP A 421 5.76 -8.55 20.18
C ASP A 421 6.63 -7.44 20.79
N ALA A 422 6.74 -7.37 22.12
CA ALA A 422 7.64 -6.44 22.81
C ALA A 422 9.11 -6.70 22.45
N ARG A 423 9.56 -7.95 22.43
CA ARG A 423 10.93 -8.32 22.01
C ARG A 423 11.19 -8.00 20.55
N ALA A 424 10.22 -8.23 19.67
CA ALA A 424 10.34 -7.87 18.25
C ALA A 424 10.52 -6.35 18.08
N CYS A 425 9.81 -5.53 18.86
CA CYS A 425 9.97 -4.07 18.85
C CYS A 425 11.39 -3.64 19.26
N LEU A 426 11.95 -4.22 20.33
CA LEU A 426 13.31 -3.94 20.78
C LEU A 426 14.35 -4.38 19.73
N ALA A 427 14.17 -5.54 19.12
CA ALA A 427 15.06 -6.04 18.08
C ALA A 427 15.03 -5.15 16.82
N LEU A 428 13.85 -4.64 16.44
CA LEU A 428 13.70 -3.66 15.36
C LEU A 428 14.40 -2.34 15.69
N LEU A 429 14.24 -1.82 16.91
CA LEU A 429 14.95 -0.61 17.35
C LEU A 429 16.48 -0.82 17.31
N ALA A 430 16.99 -1.94 17.85
CA ALA A 430 18.41 -2.27 17.82
C ALA A 430 18.94 -2.38 16.37
N LYS A 431 18.16 -2.99 15.47
CA LYS A 431 18.48 -3.07 14.05
C LYS A 431 18.52 -1.69 13.40
N LYS A 432 17.55 -0.83 13.69
CA LYS A 432 17.49 0.56 13.21
C LYS A 432 18.70 1.36 13.70
N MET A 433 19.05 1.26 14.98
CA MET A 433 20.22 1.91 15.59
C MET A 433 21.53 1.47 14.91
N LYS A 434 21.67 0.17 14.63
CA LYS A 434 22.84 -0.40 13.96
C LYS A 434 23.02 0.09 12.52
N GLU A 435 21.93 0.19 11.77
CA GLU A 435 21.95 0.48 10.33
C GLU A 435 21.74 1.97 10.00
N GLY A 436 21.24 2.74 10.97
CA GLY A 436 21.02 4.19 10.92
C GLY A 436 19.57 4.62 10.62
N PRO A 437 19.26 5.92 10.75
CA PRO A 437 17.89 6.45 10.62
C PRO A 437 17.19 6.20 9.28
N ASP A 438 17.97 6.15 8.20
CA ASP A 438 17.48 5.88 6.84
C ASP A 438 17.08 4.42 6.61
N PHE A 439 17.54 3.49 7.46
CA PHE A 439 17.29 2.06 7.28
C PHE A 439 15.81 1.73 7.44
N GLY A 440 15.19 1.00 6.50
CA GLY A 440 13.76 0.71 6.57
C GLY A 440 12.83 1.87 6.23
N VAL A 441 13.37 2.97 5.70
CA VAL A 441 12.60 4.01 5.01
C VAL A 441 12.62 3.68 3.52
N PHE A 442 11.44 3.42 2.92
CA PHE A 442 11.35 3.28 1.47
C PHE A 442 11.72 4.63 0.85
N LYS A 443 12.84 4.66 0.13
CA LYS A 443 13.28 5.83 -0.60
C LYS A 443 12.29 6.04 -1.74
N GLN A 444 11.26 6.82 -1.45
CA GLN A 444 10.63 7.56 -2.51
C GLN A 444 11.66 8.59 -2.94
N ASP A 445 12.22 8.41 -4.14
CA ASP A 445 13.03 9.41 -4.86
C ASP A 445 12.17 10.62 -5.27
N VAL A 446 11.20 10.99 -4.42
CA VAL A 446 10.25 12.07 -4.59
C VAL A 446 10.32 13.02 -3.40
N GLU A 447 9.99 14.27 -3.63
CA GLU A 447 9.85 15.33 -2.64
C GLU A 447 8.57 16.12 -2.93
N SER A 448 8.05 16.83 -1.93
CA SER A 448 6.92 17.74 -2.15
C SER A 448 7.32 18.84 -3.14
N ILE A 449 6.42 19.23 -4.03
CA ILE A 449 6.65 20.36 -4.93
C ILE A 449 6.96 21.65 -4.16
N PHE A 450 6.35 21.81 -2.98
CA PHE A 450 6.52 22.98 -2.13
C PHE A 450 7.91 23.03 -1.50
N GLU A 451 8.42 21.86 -1.09
CA GLU A 451 9.79 21.72 -0.62
C GLU A 451 10.79 22.07 -1.74
N ARG A 452 10.52 21.61 -2.97
CA ARG A 452 11.35 21.90 -4.14
C ARG A 452 11.36 23.40 -4.50
N LEU A 453 10.21 24.05 -4.46
CA LEU A 453 10.05 25.51 -4.66
C LEU A 453 10.85 26.32 -3.63
N SER A 454 10.81 25.89 -2.37
CA SER A 454 11.53 26.57 -1.28
C SER A 454 13.05 26.48 -1.40
N LYS A 455 13.57 25.44 -2.09
CA LYS A 455 15.01 25.20 -2.27
C LYS A 455 15.58 25.85 -3.52
N SER A 456 14.77 26.04 -4.56
CA SER A 456 15.25 26.60 -5.82
C SER A 456 15.74 28.03 -5.64
N ASN A 457 16.78 28.41 -6.39
CA ASN A 457 17.20 29.81 -6.49
C ASN A 457 16.16 30.59 -7.30
N GLY A 458 15.11 31.06 -6.62
CA GLY A 458 14.03 31.83 -7.20
C GLY A 458 14.47 33.21 -7.70
N ARG A 459 13.50 34.03 -8.15
CA ARG A 459 13.76 35.33 -8.82
C ARG A 459 14.53 36.36 -7.99
N HIS A 460 14.63 36.17 -6.67
CA HIS A 460 15.32 37.06 -5.73
C HIS A 460 16.50 36.40 -4.99
N GLY A 461 16.98 35.24 -5.44
CA GLY A 461 18.02 34.48 -4.73
C GLY A 461 17.53 33.84 -3.42
N LYS A 462 16.20 33.79 -3.22
CA LYS A 462 15.50 33.03 -2.19
C LYS A 462 14.48 32.11 -2.89
N GLY A 463 14.13 31.00 -2.23
CA GLY A 463 13.11 30.07 -2.70
C GLY A 463 11.74 30.70 -2.88
N SER A 464 10.93 30.09 -3.76
CA SER A 464 9.57 30.54 -4.00
C SER A 464 8.65 30.16 -2.85
N THR A 465 7.74 31.07 -2.54
CA THR A 465 6.75 30.92 -1.46
C THR A 465 5.53 30.17 -1.97
N SER A 466 4.95 29.32 -1.11
CA SER A 466 3.77 28.53 -1.50
C SER A 466 2.72 28.42 -0.40
N ALA A 467 1.45 28.34 -0.81
CA ALA A 467 0.30 28.18 0.10
C ALA A 467 -0.56 26.98 -0.31
N VAL A 468 -1.10 26.26 0.67
CA VAL A 468 -2.07 25.16 0.47
C VAL A 468 -3.35 25.45 1.24
N ILE A 469 -4.47 25.57 0.54
CA ILE A 469 -5.78 25.86 1.13
C ILE A 469 -6.70 24.71 0.78
N ASP A 470 -7.01 23.86 1.75
CA ASP A 470 -7.79 22.64 1.49
C ASP A 470 -8.60 22.24 2.73
N HIS A 471 -9.61 21.42 2.48
CA HIS A 471 -10.41 20.73 3.47
C HIS A 471 -9.55 19.82 4.36
N GLY A 472 -9.95 19.66 5.62
CA GLY A 472 -9.25 18.78 6.57
C GLY A 472 -7.97 19.42 7.12
N ASN A 473 -6.87 18.69 7.26
CA ASN A 473 -5.62 19.22 7.81
C ASN A 473 -4.50 19.21 6.76
N PRO A 474 -4.36 20.27 5.93
CA PRO A 474 -3.37 20.28 4.85
C PRO A 474 -1.93 20.29 5.37
N ARG A 475 -1.68 20.81 6.59
CA ARG A 475 -0.35 20.77 7.24
C ARG A 475 0.09 19.34 7.58
N ALA A 476 -0.83 18.46 7.96
CA ALA A 476 -0.52 17.04 8.22
C ALA A 476 -0.45 16.20 6.92
N TRP A 477 -0.88 16.74 5.78
CA TRP A 477 -0.97 16.01 4.52
C TRP A 477 0.01 16.56 3.47
N HIS A 478 -0.50 17.00 2.33
CA HIS A 478 0.32 17.43 1.19
C HIS A 478 0.86 18.86 1.33
N GLY A 479 0.33 19.65 2.26
CA GLY A 479 0.78 21.00 2.58
C GLY A 479 1.85 21.09 3.67
N ALA A 480 2.34 19.97 4.20
CA ALA A 480 3.34 19.92 5.27
C ALA A 480 4.63 20.70 4.97
N LYS A 481 4.98 20.84 3.68
CA LYS A 481 6.18 21.54 3.21
C LYS A 481 5.89 22.88 2.52
N ALA A 482 4.65 23.34 2.55
CA ALA A 482 4.26 24.66 2.05
C ALA A 482 4.67 25.76 3.03
N THR A 483 4.85 26.99 2.52
CA THR A 483 5.14 28.16 3.37
C THR A 483 3.97 28.48 4.29
N SER A 484 2.75 28.34 3.77
CA SER A 484 1.52 28.42 4.54
C SER A 484 0.58 27.28 4.15
N ALA A 485 -0.21 26.81 5.12
CA ALA A 485 -1.24 25.81 4.89
C ALA A 485 -2.43 26.14 5.78
N VAL A 486 -3.60 26.28 5.15
CA VAL A 486 -4.85 26.77 5.74
C VAL A 486 -5.89 25.67 5.62
N SER A 487 -6.38 25.21 6.78
CA SER A 487 -7.48 24.26 6.89
C SER A 487 -8.81 24.97 6.65
N CYS A 488 -9.66 24.38 5.82
CA CYS A 488 -11.02 24.86 5.54
C CYS A 488 -12.06 23.76 5.82
N GLN A 489 -13.32 24.16 6.00
CA GLN A 489 -14.46 23.24 6.11
C GLN A 489 -15.45 23.36 4.95
N THR A 490 -15.46 24.50 4.27
CA THR A 490 -16.38 24.83 3.17
C THR A 490 -15.59 25.37 1.97
N ASP A 491 -16.15 25.25 0.78
CA ASP A 491 -15.50 25.78 -0.43
C ASP A 491 -15.42 27.31 -0.39
N ASP A 492 -16.36 27.99 0.26
CA ASP A 492 -16.31 29.45 0.50
C ASP A 492 -15.06 29.86 1.29
N GLN A 493 -14.70 29.11 2.33
CA GLN A 493 -13.47 29.34 3.10
C GLN A 493 -12.23 29.05 2.23
N VAL A 494 -12.27 28.02 1.39
CA VAL A 494 -11.18 27.73 0.46
C VAL A 494 -11.00 28.90 -0.51
N VAL A 495 -12.07 29.42 -1.10
CA VAL A 495 -12.03 30.56 -2.02
C VAL A 495 -11.46 31.80 -1.34
N ALA A 496 -11.96 32.16 -0.15
CA ALA A 496 -11.45 33.29 0.62
C ALA A 496 -9.96 33.14 0.95
N GLY A 497 -9.55 31.95 1.40
CA GLY A 497 -8.15 31.64 1.72
C GLY A 497 -7.24 31.68 0.49
N VAL A 498 -7.71 31.20 -0.68
CA VAL A 498 -6.95 31.28 -1.94
C VAL A 498 -6.75 32.73 -2.37
N ILE A 499 -7.78 33.57 -2.26
CA ILE A 499 -7.70 35.01 -2.62
C ILE A 499 -6.69 35.73 -1.73
N ASP A 500 -6.72 35.49 -0.41
CA ASP A 500 -5.77 36.08 0.53
C ASP A 500 -4.34 35.59 0.28
N ALA A 501 -4.16 34.28 0.17
CA ALA A 501 -2.85 33.67 -0.05
C ALA A 501 -2.21 34.11 -1.38
N ALA A 502 -3.01 34.31 -2.44
CA ALA A 502 -2.54 34.76 -3.76
C ALA A 502 -1.99 36.20 -3.74
N GLN A 503 -2.20 36.96 -2.66
CA GLN A 503 -1.59 38.28 -2.48
C GLN A 503 -0.13 38.19 -2.02
N ASN A 504 0.27 37.08 -1.40
CA ASN A 504 1.51 36.97 -0.63
C ASN A 504 2.38 35.78 -1.02
N HIS A 505 1.88 34.83 -1.82
CA HIS A 505 2.61 33.63 -2.22
C HIS A 505 2.79 33.55 -3.74
N ASP A 506 3.89 32.93 -4.17
CA ASP A 506 4.20 32.72 -5.59
C ASP A 506 3.32 31.61 -6.20
N LEU A 507 3.10 30.52 -5.45
CA LEU A 507 2.22 29.42 -5.85
C LEU A 507 1.15 29.13 -4.78
N VAL A 508 -0.11 29.13 -5.16
CA VAL A 508 -1.22 28.77 -4.27
C VAL A 508 -1.95 27.55 -4.80
N PHE A 509 -2.12 26.52 -3.97
CA PHE A 509 -2.95 25.36 -4.27
C PHE A 509 -4.27 25.44 -3.50
N GLY A 510 -5.38 25.22 -4.19
CA GLY A 510 -6.72 25.14 -3.60
C GLY A 510 -7.48 23.90 -4.08
N ARG A 511 -8.31 23.28 -3.23
CA ARG A 511 -9.20 22.19 -3.65
C ARG A 511 -10.64 22.45 -3.20
N LEU A 512 -11.55 22.39 -4.16
CA LEU A 512 -12.99 22.61 -3.97
C LEU A 512 -13.72 21.26 -4.05
N LEU A 513 -14.47 20.87 -3.02
CA LEU A 513 -15.06 19.53 -2.90
C LEU A 513 -16.59 19.51 -3.01
N GLU A 514 -17.27 20.64 -2.83
CA GLU A 514 -18.74 20.69 -2.71
C GLU A 514 -19.44 20.15 -3.96
N LEU A 515 -18.88 20.39 -5.16
CA LEU A 515 -19.43 19.84 -6.40
C LEU A 515 -19.42 18.31 -6.40
N SER A 516 -18.29 17.69 -6.04
CA SER A 516 -18.19 16.22 -5.97
C SER A 516 -19.01 15.62 -4.84
N GLN A 517 -19.19 16.36 -3.73
CA GLN A 517 -20.06 15.96 -2.63
C GLN A 517 -21.53 15.99 -3.06
N ALA A 518 -21.96 17.05 -3.75
CA ALA A 518 -23.31 17.18 -4.30
C ALA A 518 -23.64 16.08 -5.33
N LEU A 519 -22.64 15.63 -6.10
CA LEU A 519 -22.77 14.51 -7.03
C LEU A 519 -22.71 13.12 -6.37
N GLY A 520 -22.42 13.05 -5.06
CA GLY A 520 -22.25 11.78 -4.33
C GLY A 520 -20.98 11.01 -4.70
N TRP A 521 -19.98 11.68 -5.29
CA TRP A 521 -18.72 11.06 -5.74
C TRP A 521 -17.65 11.00 -4.65
N THR A 522 -17.92 11.61 -3.51
CA THR A 522 -17.08 11.50 -2.31
C THR A 522 -17.69 10.50 -1.37
N THR A 523 -16.91 9.51 -0.93
CA THR A 523 -17.28 8.68 0.20
C THR A 523 -17.10 9.51 1.47
N PRO A 524 -18.14 9.72 2.30
CA PRO A 524 -17.96 10.33 3.60
C PRO A 524 -16.97 9.46 4.38
N ARG A 525 -15.85 10.04 4.79
CA ARG A 525 -14.99 9.35 5.75
C ARG A 525 -15.79 9.29 7.04
N ALA A 526 -16.19 8.09 7.48
CA ALA A 526 -16.77 7.92 8.81
C ALA A 526 -15.76 8.52 9.81
N GLN A 527 -16.10 9.69 10.35
CA GLN A 527 -15.37 10.21 11.48
C GLN A 527 -15.66 9.27 12.64
N PRO A 528 -14.65 8.70 13.33
CA PRO A 528 -14.90 8.25 14.68
C PRO A 528 -15.28 9.53 15.46
N ASN A 529 -16.52 9.60 15.93
CA ASN A 529 -17.16 10.72 16.62
C ASN A 529 -17.71 11.88 15.77
N THR A 530 -18.84 11.65 15.13
CA THR A 530 -19.88 12.68 15.05
C THR A 530 -21.23 12.05 15.39
N ALA A 531 -21.62 12.16 16.66
CA ALA A 531 -22.99 11.94 17.08
C ALA A 531 -23.86 13.05 16.44
N ILE A 532 -24.64 12.69 15.42
CA ILE A 532 -25.75 13.51 14.96
C ILE A 532 -27.00 12.89 15.59
N SER A 533 -27.60 13.60 16.55
CA SER A 533 -28.92 13.27 17.09
C SER A 533 -29.95 13.37 15.95
N PRO A 534 -30.66 12.29 15.57
CA PRO A 534 -31.71 12.38 14.58
C PRO A 534 -33.03 12.77 15.27
N THR A 535 -33.66 13.85 14.80
CA THR A 535 -35.11 14.02 14.91
C THR A 535 -35.80 12.93 14.07
N PRO A 536 -36.95 12.39 14.54
CA PRO A 536 -37.36 11.02 14.25
C PRO A 536 -38.03 10.93 12.88
N THR A 537 -37.44 10.11 12.00
CA THR A 537 -38.19 9.42 10.95
C THR A 537 -38.24 7.95 11.40
N PRO A 538 -39.40 7.26 11.34
CA PRO A 538 -39.52 5.92 11.92
C PRO A 538 -38.54 4.98 11.20
N ALA A 539 -37.63 4.39 11.97
CA ALA A 539 -36.69 3.41 11.47
C ALA A 539 -37.47 2.20 10.93
N PRO A 540 -37.04 1.58 9.80
CA PRO A 540 -37.38 0.18 9.59
C PRO A 540 -36.80 -0.61 10.77
N ALA A 541 -37.60 -1.53 11.33
CA ALA A 541 -37.25 -2.25 12.54
C ALA A 541 -35.83 -2.84 12.47
N ASP A 542 -35.07 -2.68 13.56
CA ASP A 542 -33.78 -3.35 13.74
C ASP A 542 -33.97 -4.86 13.51
N PRO A 543 -33.05 -5.53 12.79
CA PRO A 543 -33.11 -6.97 12.66
C PRO A 543 -33.02 -7.59 14.05
N ASP A 544 -33.97 -8.46 14.35
CA ASP A 544 -34.08 -9.18 15.63
C ASP A 544 -32.70 -9.69 16.08
N PRO A 545 -32.20 -9.30 17.27
CA PRO A 545 -30.94 -9.79 17.82
C PRO A 545 -30.84 -11.32 17.81
N LEU A 546 -31.98 -12.01 18.00
CA LEU A 546 -32.06 -13.47 17.91
C LEU A 546 -31.83 -13.99 16.48
N ALA A 547 -32.24 -13.24 15.46
CA ALA A 547 -32.00 -13.59 14.06
C ALA A 547 -30.54 -13.35 13.66
N VAL A 548 -29.90 -12.31 14.21
CA VAL A 548 -28.46 -12.06 14.02
C VAL A 548 -27.62 -13.13 14.72
N GLU A 549 -27.97 -13.48 15.96
CA GLU A 549 -27.30 -14.55 16.73
C GLU A 549 -27.51 -15.93 16.08
N SER A 550 -28.74 -16.23 15.63
CA SER A 550 -29.04 -17.45 14.85
C SER A 550 -28.25 -17.49 13.54
N ALA A 551 -28.02 -16.35 12.88
CA ALA A 551 -27.19 -16.27 11.68
C ALA A 551 -25.69 -16.46 11.98
N TYR A 552 -25.18 -16.04 13.13
CA TYR A 552 -23.79 -16.29 13.56
C TYR A 552 -23.58 -17.77 13.97
N VAL A 553 -24.51 -18.37 14.71
CA VAL A 553 -24.55 -19.81 15.02
C VAL A 553 -24.67 -20.66 13.73
N ALA A 554 -25.26 -20.09 12.67
CA ALA A 554 -25.37 -20.74 11.37
C ALA A 554 -24.03 -20.83 10.59
N VAL A 555 -23.00 -20.05 10.94
CA VAL A 555 -21.73 -19.95 10.18
C VAL A 555 -20.61 -20.82 10.74
N THR A 556 -20.56 -21.05 12.05
CA THR A 556 -19.52 -21.86 12.69
C THR A 556 -19.87 -23.35 12.71
N SER A 557 -18.85 -24.20 12.61
CA SER A 557 -19.01 -25.63 12.89
C SER A 557 -19.32 -25.80 14.37
N THR A 558 -20.41 -26.50 14.69
CA THR A 558 -20.91 -26.67 16.07
C THR A 558 -20.98 -28.15 16.45
N GLU A 559 -20.61 -29.06 15.55
CA GLU A 559 -20.56 -30.51 15.77
C GLU A 559 -19.31 -30.89 16.58
N PHE A 560 -19.19 -30.32 17.79
CA PHE A 560 -18.13 -30.61 18.74
C PHE A 560 -18.73 -31.21 20.02
N PRO A 561 -18.02 -32.13 20.70
CA PRO A 561 -18.53 -32.74 21.92
C PRO A 561 -18.79 -31.69 23.00
N GLY A 562 -19.97 -31.74 23.62
CA GLY A 562 -20.39 -30.81 24.68
C GLY A 562 -21.18 -29.58 24.20
N VAL A 563 -21.37 -29.39 22.88
CA VAL A 563 -22.16 -28.26 22.35
C VAL A 563 -23.67 -28.51 22.40
N TYR A 564 -24.11 -29.73 22.08
CA TYR A 564 -25.53 -30.10 22.04
C TYR A 564 -25.88 -31.05 23.19
N PRO A 565 -26.83 -30.69 24.08
CA PRO A 565 -27.28 -31.58 25.15
C PRO A 565 -27.91 -32.86 24.59
N GLY A 566 -27.36 -34.03 24.95
CA GLY A 566 -27.90 -35.34 24.54
C GLY A 566 -27.39 -35.86 23.19
N GLU A 567 -26.53 -35.12 22.50
CA GLU A 567 -25.85 -35.58 21.28
C GLU A 567 -24.36 -35.84 21.55
N ASP A 568 -23.83 -36.92 20.99
CA ASP A 568 -22.41 -37.24 21.05
C ASP A 568 -21.74 -36.92 19.71
N HIS A 569 -21.03 -35.80 19.68
CA HIS A 569 -20.22 -35.35 18.54
C HIS A 569 -18.71 -35.63 18.76
N SER A 570 -18.36 -36.55 19.65
CA SER A 570 -16.97 -36.96 19.82
C SER A 570 -16.41 -37.57 18.53
N TRP A 571 -15.10 -37.39 18.33
CA TRP A 571 -14.45 -37.88 17.12
C TRP A 571 -14.47 -39.41 17.06
N ASP A 572 -15.12 -39.96 16.03
CA ASP A 572 -15.09 -41.38 15.69
C ASP A 572 -14.69 -41.58 14.22
N PHE A 573 -13.59 -42.30 14.02
CA PHE A 573 -13.05 -42.57 12.69
C PHE A 573 -14.00 -43.41 11.83
N ASN A 574 -14.75 -44.35 12.42
CA ASN A 574 -15.66 -45.21 11.66
C ASN A 574 -16.86 -44.43 11.13
N THR A 575 -17.38 -43.51 11.95
CA THR A 575 -18.45 -42.58 11.56
C THR A 575 -17.97 -41.62 10.49
N PHE A 576 -16.79 -41.02 10.65
CA PHE A 576 -16.17 -40.19 9.60
C PHE A 576 -16.02 -40.96 8.28
N LYS A 577 -15.46 -42.17 8.32
CA LYS A 577 -15.25 -43.01 7.13
C LYS A 577 -16.57 -43.38 6.43
N LYS A 578 -17.66 -43.54 7.18
CA LYS A 578 -18.99 -43.80 6.61
C LYS A 578 -19.63 -42.56 5.98
N LYS A 579 -19.38 -41.37 6.54
CA LYS A 579 -19.90 -40.09 6.05
C LYS A 579 -19.10 -39.53 4.86
N LEU A 580 -17.80 -39.79 4.83
CA LEU A 580 -16.91 -39.31 3.78
C LEU A 580 -17.31 -39.90 2.42
N ASN A 581 -17.70 -39.04 1.49
CA ASN A 581 -17.99 -39.41 0.11
C ASN A 581 -17.34 -38.42 -0.85
N ILE A 582 -16.67 -38.93 -1.88
CA ILE A 582 -16.00 -38.12 -2.90
C ILE A 582 -16.54 -38.55 -4.26
N GLU A 583 -17.18 -37.63 -4.98
CA GLU A 583 -17.74 -37.89 -6.30
C GLU A 583 -17.12 -36.96 -7.34
N VAL A 584 -16.33 -37.53 -8.25
CA VAL A 584 -15.71 -36.77 -9.35
C VAL A 584 -16.77 -36.55 -10.43
N ARG A 585 -17.06 -35.28 -10.73
CA ARG A 585 -18.07 -34.87 -11.71
C ARG A 585 -17.45 -34.66 -13.09
N GLY A 586 -16.27 -34.06 -13.13
CA GLY A 586 -15.56 -33.73 -14.35
C GLY A 586 -14.06 -33.69 -14.12
N VAL A 587 -13.31 -34.26 -15.06
CA VAL A 587 -11.84 -34.16 -15.13
C VAL A 587 -11.51 -33.89 -16.57
N ASP A 588 -10.81 -32.79 -16.80
CA ASP A 588 -10.16 -32.49 -18.06
C ASP A 588 -8.70 -32.06 -17.82
N ASP A 589 -7.99 -31.70 -18.88
CA ASP A 589 -6.58 -31.32 -18.80
C ASP A 589 -6.34 -29.98 -18.08
N GLU A 590 -7.38 -29.14 -17.92
CA GLU A 590 -7.31 -27.79 -17.35
C GLU A 590 -8.08 -27.65 -16.03
N ALA A 591 -9.00 -28.55 -15.70
CA ALA A 591 -9.91 -28.44 -14.57
C ALA A 591 -10.34 -29.79 -14.01
N VAL A 592 -10.57 -29.80 -12.69
CA VAL A 592 -11.14 -30.92 -11.95
C VAL A 592 -12.29 -30.42 -11.08
N ASP A 593 -13.46 -30.99 -11.31
CA ASP A 593 -14.69 -30.74 -10.59
C ASP A 593 -15.10 -31.99 -9.81
N PHE A 594 -15.25 -31.85 -8.49
CA PHE A 594 -15.67 -32.97 -7.65
C PHE A 594 -16.42 -32.48 -6.40
N ASP A 595 -17.21 -33.39 -5.85
CA ASP A 595 -17.95 -33.19 -4.61
C ASP A 595 -17.18 -33.86 -3.47
N LEU A 596 -16.98 -33.13 -2.39
CA LEU A 596 -16.36 -33.60 -1.15
C LEU A 596 -17.40 -33.46 -0.03
N VAL A 597 -17.95 -34.59 0.40
CA VAL A 597 -19.04 -34.68 1.36
C VAL A 597 -18.57 -35.33 2.66
N GLY A 598 -19.04 -34.83 3.80
CA GLY A 598 -18.77 -35.41 5.12
C GLY A 598 -17.46 -34.95 5.76
N VAL A 599 -16.90 -33.82 5.30
CA VAL A 599 -15.71 -33.17 5.91
C VAL A 599 -16.09 -31.84 6.53
N ASP A 600 -15.26 -31.33 7.44
CA ASP A 600 -15.38 -29.98 7.96
C ASP A 600 -14.73 -28.93 7.03
N ALA A 601 -15.18 -27.69 7.13
CA ALA A 601 -14.66 -26.57 6.34
C ALA A 601 -13.15 -26.32 6.54
N SER A 602 -12.61 -26.65 7.71
CA SER A 602 -11.16 -26.55 8.00
C SER A 602 -10.33 -27.43 7.06
N ILE A 603 -10.76 -28.66 6.80
CA ILE A 603 -10.07 -29.62 5.92
C ILE A 603 -10.20 -29.19 4.46
N ALA A 604 -11.42 -28.86 4.01
CA ALA A 604 -11.65 -28.39 2.64
C ALA A 604 -10.84 -27.10 2.35
N ASN A 605 -10.79 -26.17 3.31
CA ASN A 605 -9.98 -24.96 3.19
C ASN A 605 -8.48 -25.23 3.26
N ALA A 606 -8.02 -26.22 4.02
CA ALA A 606 -6.62 -26.64 4.03
C ALA A 606 -6.18 -27.12 2.65
N PHE A 607 -6.93 -28.01 2.00
CA PHE A 607 -6.63 -28.45 0.63
C PHE A 607 -6.58 -27.28 -0.35
N ARG A 608 -7.57 -26.39 -0.28
CA ARG A 608 -7.59 -25.17 -1.12
C ARG A 608 -6.33 -24.31 -0.94
N ARG A 609 -5.88 -24.12 0.30
CA ARG A 609 -4.68 -23.32 0.61
C ARG A 609 -3.40 -24.01 0.14
N ILE A 610 -3.26 -25.30 0.39
CA ILE A 610 -2.10 -26.10 -0.02
C ILE A 610 -1.95 -26.07 -1.54
N LEU A 611 -3.04 -26.29 -2.28
CA LEU A 611 -3.03 -26.25 -3.75
C LEU A 611 -2.58 -24.90 -4.31
N ILE A 612 -2.95 -23.79 -3.68
CA ILE A 612 -2.60 -22.44 -4.14
C ILE A 612 -1.14 -22.10 -3.79
N ALA A 613 -0.69 -22.45 -2.58
CA ALA A 613 0.52 -21.86 -1.99
C ALA A 613 1.68 -22.85 -1.77
N GLU A 614 1.41 -24.13 -1.50
CA GLU A 614 2.44 -25.06 -1.01
C GLU A 614 2.83 -26.13 -2.02
N VAL A 615 1.97 -26.44 -3.01
CA VAL A 615 2.32 -27.39 -4.07
C VAL A 615 3.41 -26.79 -4.97
N PRO A 616 4.58 -27.43 -5.09
CA PRO A 616 5.70 -26.88 -5.82
C PRO A 616 5.54 -27.02 -7.34
N THR A 617 6.03 -26.03 -8.07
CA THR A 617 6.10 -26.04 -9.54
C THR A 617 7.44 -25.48 -10.02
N ILE A 618 7.66 -25.53 -11.34
CA ILE A 618 8.85 -24.99 -11.99
C ILE A 618 8.47 -23.72 -12.74
N ALA A 619 9.18 -22.62 -12.47
CA ALA A 619 8.99 -21.34 -13.18
C ALA A 619 10.32 -20.63 -13.38
N ILE A 620 10.36 -19.66 -14.31
CA ILE A 620 11.55 -18.87 -14.62
C ILE A 620 11.83 -17.91 -13.46
N GLU A 621 13.06 -17.96 -12.92
CA GLU A 621 13.53 -17.11 -11.83
C GLU A 621 14.58 -16.13 -12.32
N ASN A 622 15.65 -16.63 -12.95
CA ASN A 622 16.74 -15.80 -13.43
C ASN A 622 16.68 -15.68 -14.96
N VAL A 623 16.84 -14.46 -15.46
CA VAL A 623 16.85 -14.13 -16.89
C VAL A 623 18.15 -13.42 -17.21
N TYR A 624 19.03 -14.05 -17.99
CA TYR A 624 20.31 -13.51 -18.41
C TYR A 624 20.17 -12.95 -19.83
N ILE A 625 20.18 -11.63 -19.96
CA ILE A 625 19.95 -10.95 -21.24
C ILE A 625 21.31 -10.60 -21.84
N TRP A 626 21.60 -11.12 -23.04
CA TRP A 626 22.79 -10.72 -23.80
C TRP A 626 22.51 -9.51 -24.68
N ASN A 627 21.34 -9.49 -25.33
CA ASN A 627 20.91 -8.36 -26.13
C ASN A 627 19.38 -8.21 -26.12
N ASN A 628 18.89 -7.01 -25.84
CA ASN A 628 17.49 -6.63 -26.03
C ASN A 628 17.45 -5.27 -26.72
N THR A 629 17.06 -5.27 -27.99
CA THR A 629 16.83 -4.04 -28.78
C THR A 629 15.33 -3.81 -29.05
N SER A 630 14.48 -4.55 -28.35
CA SER A 630 13.03 -4.39 -28.42
C SER A 630 12.57 -3.10 -27.73
N VAL A 631 11.28 -2.80 -27.84
CA VAL A 631 10.66 -1.65 -27.16
C VAL A 631 10.36 -1.95 -25.68
N ILE A 632 10.29 -3.23 -25.30
CA ILE A 632 9.96 -3.65 -23.94
C ILE A 632 11.23 -3.62 -23.09
N GLN A 633 11.16 -2.95 -21.94
CA GLN A 633 12.26 -2.88 -20.98
C GLN A 633 12.58 -4.25 -20.39
N ASP A 634 13.86 -4.46 -20.06
CA ASP A 634 14.40 -5.74 -19.58
C ASP A 634 13.64 -6.28 -18.36
N GLU A 635 13.35 -5.42 -17.37
CA GLU A 635 12.66 -5.81 -16.15
C GLU A 635 11.21 -6.26 -16.41
N VAL A 636 10.52 -5.59 -17.34
CA VAL A 636 9.15 -5.94 -17.73
C VAL A 636 9.14 -7.24 -18.52
N LEU A 637 10.13 -7.43 -19.40
CA LEU A 637 10.30 -8.64 -20.19
C LEU A 637 10.58 -9.85 -19.29
N ALA A 638 11.52 -9.72 -18.35
CA ALA A 638 11.86 -10.75 -17.38
C ALA A 638 10.65 -11.13 -16.50
N HIS A 639 9.89 -10.13 -16.02
CA HIS A 639 8.67 -10.39 -15.25
C HIS A 639 7.62 -11.16 -16.06
N ARG A 640 7.40 -10.81 -17.33
CA ARG A 640 6.46 -11.53 -18.21
C ARG A 640 6.89 -12.97 -18.44
N LEU A 641 8.19 -13.20 -18.67
CA LEU A 641 8.77 -14.54 -18.84
C LEU A 641 8.58 -15.38 -17.56
N GLY A 642 8.82 -14.79 -16.39
CA GLY A 642 8.58 -15.43 -15.09
C GLY A 642 7.16 -15.98 -14.89
N LEU A 643 6.16 -15.37 -15.53
CA LEU A 643 4.76 -15.77 -15.43
C LEU A 643 4.33 -16.84 -16.44
N VAL A 644 5.19 -17.22 -17.40
CA VAL A 644 4.90 -18.28 -18.37
C VAL A 644 4.96 -19.63 -17.66
N PRO A 645 3.87 -20.42 -17.62
CA PRO A 645 3.88 -21.74 -17.00
C PRO A 645 4.76 -22.70 -17.78
N ILE A 646 5.66 -23.40 -17.09
CA ILE A 646 6.54 -24.40 -17.70
C ILE A 646 5.97 -25.79 -17.40
N ARG A 647 5.69 -26.56 -18.46
CA ARG A 647 5.30 -27.97 -18.36
C ARG A 647 6.55 -28.82 -18.17
N ALA A 648 6.90 -29.04 -16.91
CA ALA A 648 7.95 -29.95 -16.46
C ALA A 648 7.51 -30.57 -15.13
N ASP A 649 7.87 -31.84 -14.90
CA ASP A 649 7.53 -32.52 -13.65
C ASP A 649 8.41 -31.97 -12.50
N PRO A 650 7.84 -31.28 -11.50
CA PRO A 650 8.60 -30.74 -10.38
C PRO A 650 9.20 -31.83 -9.49
N ALA A 651 8.73 -33.08 -9.55
CA ALA A 651 9.30 -34.19 -8.77
C ALA A 651 10.71 -34.58 -9.25
N LEU A 652 11.04 -34.31 -10.51
CA LEU A 652 12.33 -34.63 -11.12
C LEU A 652 13.40 -33.55 -10.87
N LEU A 653 13.04 -32.46 -10.19
CA LEU A 653 13.95 -31.34 -9.90
C LEU A 653 14.07 -31.12 -8.39
N ASP A 654 15.29 -30.90 -7.93
CA ASP A 654 15.60 -30.53 -6.55
C ASP A 654 15.33 -29.04 -6.32
N PHE A 655 15.05 -28.66 -5.07
CA PHE A 655 14.94 -27.24 -4.71
C PHE A 655 16.32 -26.56 -4.82
N PRO A 656 16.38 -25.27 -5.21
CA PRO A 656 17.64 -24.54 -5.31
C PRO A 656 18.29 -24.37 -3.93
N ASP A 657 19.56 -24.78 -3.82
CA ASP A 657 20.40 -24.56 -2.63
C ASP A 657 21.36 -23.39 -2.86
N LYS A 658 21.32 -22.40 -1.98
CA LYS A 658 22.17 -21.20 -2.03
C LYS A 658 23.67 -21.52 -1.93
N ASN A 659 24.05 -22.68 -1.39
CA ASN A 659 25.44 -23.08 -1.21
C ASN A 659 26.04 -23.82 -2.42
N ILE A 660 25.20 -24.48 -3.23
CA ILE A 660 25.64 -25.40 -4.29
C ILE A 660 25.60 -24.73 -5.67
N GLY A 661 24.87 -23.62 -5.82
CA GLY A 661 24.74 -22.92 -7.11
C GLY A 661 23.88 -23.70 -8.11
N THR A 662 23.97 -23.36 -9.39
CA THR A 662 23.16 -23.96 -10.46
C THR A 662 23.73 -25.32 -10.89
N THR A 663 22.92 -26.36 -10.82
CA THR A 663 23.25 -27.73 -11.26
C THR A 663 22.18 -28.27 -12.21
N ASP A 664 22.50 -29.37 -12.90
CA ASP A 664 21.55 -30.11 -13.73
C ASP A 664 20.41 -30.78 -12.94
N ARG A 665 20.54 -30.92 -11.62
CA ARG A 665 19.46 -31.46 -10.77
C ARG A 665 18.50 -30.39 -10.23
N ASN A 666 18.87 -29.11 -10.25
CA ASN A 666 18.09 -28.04 -9.61
C ASN A 666 17.60 -26.94 -10.56
N THR A 667 18.12 -26.86 -11.80
CA THR A 667 17.81 -25.77 -12.73
C THR A 667 17.58 -26.29 -14.15
N LEU A 668 16.47 -25.89 -14.78
CA LEU A 668 16.24 -26.09 -16.22
C LEU A 668 16.58 -24.82 -17.00
N VAL A 669 17.27 -24.95 -18.13
CA VAL A 669 17.72 -23.79 -18.92
C VAL A 669 17.01 -23.73 -20.28
N PHE A 670 16.37 -22.59 -20.55
CA PHE A 670 15.79 -22.27 -21.85
C PHE A 670 16.55 -21.12 -22.52
N HIS A 671 16.57 -21.11 -23.84
CA HIS A 671 17.14 -20.05 -24.65
C HIS A 671 16.04 -19.39 -25.48
N LEU A 672 16.09 -18.06 -25.58
CA LEU A 672 15.20 -17.29 -26.44
C LEU A 672 16.04 -16.35 -27.29
N SER A 673 16.18 -16.69 -28.57
CA SER A 673 16.93 -15.91 -29.56
C SER A 673 16.07 -15.64 -30.78
N VAL A 674 15.61 -14.40 -30.95
CA VAL A 674 14.69 -14.02 -32.02
C VAL A 674 15.07 -12.68 -32.62
N THR A 675 15.31 -12.66 -33.93
CA THR A 675 15.55 -11.45 -34.73
C THR A 675 14.38 -11.20 -35.68
N CYS A 676 13.89 -9.96 -35.74
CA CYS A 676 12.81 -9.57 -36.63
C CYS A 676 13.35 -9.00 -37.95
N SER A 677 12.81 -9.46 -39.08
CA SER A 677 13.21 -9.03 -40.43
C SER A 677 11.98 -8.76 -41.31
N ARG A 678 12.17 -7.96 -42.37
CA ARG A 678 11.12 -7.76 -43.37
C ARG A 678 10.92 -9.03 -44.19
N ASN A 679 9.67 -9.37 -44.49
CA ASN A 679 9.36 -10.52 -45.31
C ASN A 679 9.45 -10.15 -46.82
N PRO A 680 10.40 -10.69 -47.59
CA PRO A 680 10.49 -10.40 -49.03
C PRO A 680 9.40 -11.18 -49.77
N GLY A 681 8.44 -10.49 -50.39
CA GLY A 681 7.36 -11.11 -51.17
C GLY A 681 5.94 -10.68 -50.78
N VAL A 682 5.78 -9.71 -49.88
CA VAL A 682 4.47 -9.21 -49.45
C VAL A 682 3.91 -8.20 -50.45
N VAL A 683 2.59 -8.28 -50.70
CA VAL A 683 1.85 -7.35 -51.57
C VAL A 683 1.96 -5.92 -51.04
N LYS A 684 2.07 -4.93 -51.93
CA LYS A 684 2.34 -3.51 -51.56
C LYS A 684 1.28 -2.88 -50.65
N ASP A 685 0.05 -3.39 -50.67
CA ASP A 685 -1.08 -2.85 -49.90
C ASP A 685 -1.33 -3.60 -48.58
N GLU A 686 -0.49 -4.58 -48.23
CA GLU A 686 -0.64 -5.32 -46.98
C GLU A 686 -0.31 -4.43 -45.77
N THR A 687 -1.18 -4.46 -44.76
CA THR A 687 -1.06 -3.63 -43.55
C THR A 687 -0.84 -4.45 -42.29
N ASP A 688 -1.08 -5.77 -42.32
CA ASP A 688 -0.87 -6.62 -41.16
C ASP A 688 0.63 -6.80 -40.85
N PRO A 689 1.11 -6.33 -39.68
CA PRO A 689 2.50 -6.53 -39.26
C PRO A 689 2.94 -7.99 -39.17
N ALA A 690 2.00 -8.93 -38.98
CA ALA A 690 2.30 -10.36 -38.94
C ALA A 690 2.66 -10.95 -40.32
N VAL A 691 2.14 -10.36 -41.40
CA VAL A 691 2.43 -10.76 -42.79
C VAL A 691 3.66 -9.99 -43.30
N LEU A 692 3.76 -8.71 -42.96
CA LEU A 692 4.83 -7.81 -43.38
C LEU A 692 6.21 -8.20 -42.85
N TYR A 693 6.27 -8.77 -41.64
CA TYR A 693 7.53 -9.04 -40.95
C TYR A 693 7.60 -10.48 -40.47
N LYS A 694 8.77 -11.10 -40.64
CA LYS A 694 9.08 -12.39 -40.02
C LYS A 694 9.43 -12.16 -38.55
N ASN A 695 8.90 -13.02 -37.69
CA ASN A 695 9.14 -13.00 -36.23
C ASN A 695 8.75 -11.67 -35.56
N ALA A 696 7.70 -11.01 -36.07
CA ALA A 696 7.18 -9.78 -35.48
C ALA A 696 6.60 -9.99 -34.07
N ASN A 697 6.01 -11.17 -33.83
CA ASN A 697 5.47 -11.57 -32.54
C ASN A 697 6.38 -12.66 -31.95
N VAL A 698 6.97 -12.37 -30.79
CA VAL A 698 7.76 -13.34 -30.04
C VAL A 698 6.81 -14.08 -29.12
N LEU A 699 6.65 -15.39 -29.34
CA LEU A 699 5.75 -16.24 -28.58
C LEU A 699 6.55 -17.12 -27.61
N SER A 700 5.90 -17.62 -26.56
CA SER A 700 6.50 -18.58 -25.63
C SER A 700 7.04 -19.82 -26.33
N GLY A 701 6.39 -20.28 -27.42
CA GLY A 701 6.89 -21.41 -28.22
C GLY A 701 8.24 -21.19 -28.91
N HIS A 702 8.79 -19.97 -28.92
CA HIS A 702 10.16 -19.70 -29.39
C HIS A 702 11.23 -19.99 -28.31
N MET A 703 10.84 -20.40 -27.10
CA MET A 703 11.76 -20.83 -26.06
C MET A 703 12.23 -22.25 -26.34
N GLU A 704 13.55 -22.42 -26.46
CA GLU A 704 14.19 -23.70 -26.73
C GLU A 704 14.83 -24.22 -25.46
N TRP A 705 14.44 -25.43 -25.02
CA TRP A 705 15.06 -26.09 -23.86
C TRP A 705 16.36 -26.77 -24.29
N ASN A 706 17.43 -26.51 -23.55
CA ASN A 706 18.71 -27.17 -23.74
C ASN A 706 18.93 -28.15 -22.59
N GLY A 707 18.66 -29.43 -22.82
CA GLY A 707 18.90 -30.49 -21.82
C GLY A 707 20.41 -30.68 -21.58
N VAL A 708 20.81 -30.73 -20.31
CA VAL A 708 22.20 -30.91 -19.88
C VAL A 708 22.29 -32.08 -18.90
N GLY A 709 23.37 -32.87 -19.00
CA GLY A 709 23.67 -33.91 -18.02
C GLY A 709 22.59 -34.99 -17.90
N GLU A 710 22.19 -35.31 -16.67
CA GLU A 710 21.17 -36.33 -16.38
C GLU A 710 19.77 -35.94 -16.88
N GLN A 711 19.49 -34.64 -17.08
CA GLN A 711 18.19 -34.15 -17.52
C GLN A 711 17.74 -34.71 -18.87
N VAL A 712 18.69 -35.04 -19.76
CA VAL A 712 18.36 -35.61 -21.08
C VAL A 712 17.69 -36.98 -20.93
N ASN A 713 18.07 -37.73 -19.91
CA ASN A 713 17.45 -39.03 -19.60
C ASN A 713 16.15 -38.83 -18.83
N ASP A 714 16.16 -38.00 -17.79
CA ASP A 714 15.00 -37.80 -16.90
C ASP A 714 13.80 -37.20 -17.63
N PHE A 715 14.06 -36.24 -18.52
CA PHE A 715 13.02 -35.56 -19.29
C PHE A 715 12.89 -36.01 -20.75
N GLY A 716 13.72 -36.97 -21.21
CA GLY A 716 13.79 -37.35 -22.63
C GLY A 716 12.46 -37.79 -23.24
N ASN A 717 11.57 -38.40 -22.44
CA ASN A 717 10.24 -38.83 -22.89
C ASN A 717 9.20 -37.69 -22.93
N ASN A 718 9.40 -36.62 -22.16
CA ASN A 718 8.49 -35.48 -22.09
C ASN A 718 9.29 -34.19 -21.83
N PRO A 719 9.86 -33.58 -22.88
CA PRO A 719 10.79 -32.47 -22.73
C PRO A 719 10.09 -31.23 -22.14
N PRO A 720 10.78 -30.49 -21.23
CA PRO A 720 10.32 -29.22 -20.70
C PRO A 720 9.97 -28.25 -21.81
N ARG A 721 8.79 -27.66 -21.71
CA ARG A 721 8.30 -26.68 -22.67
C ARG A 721 7.30 -25.74 -22.00
N PRO A 722 7.09 -24.53 -22.53
CA PRO A 722 5.97 -23.70 -22.10
C PRO A 722 4.65 -24.45 -22.26
N HIS A 723 3.78 -24.40 -21.24
CA HIS A 723 2.49 -25.09 -21.26
C HIS A 723 1.65 -24.63 -22.46
N ASN A 724 1.51 -23.32 -22.64
CA ASN A 724 0.86 -22.72 -23.81
C ASN A 724 1.94 -22.07 -24.70
N PRO A 725 2.19 -22.56 -25.92
CA PRO A 725 3.22 -22.04 -26.82
C PRO A 725 2.83 -20.74 -27.54
N LYS A 726 1.58 -20.26 -27.38
CA LYS A 726 1.05 -19.08 -28.08
C LYS A 726 1.02 -17.82 -27.21
N ILE A 727 1.62 -17.85 -26.01
CA ILE A 727 1.66 -16.69 -25.12
C ILE A 727 2.56 -15.63 -25.76
N LEU A 728 2.02 -14.44 -26.01
CA LEU A 728 2.78 -13.33 -26.56
C LEU A 728 3.73 -12.75 -25.51
N ILE A 729 5.04 -12.86 -25.75
CA ILE A 729 6.08 -12.30 -24.90
C ILE A 729 6.36 -10.84 -25.30
N ALA A 730 6.71 -10.62 -26.56
CA ALA A 730 7.11 -9.31 -27.08
C ALA A 730 6.68 -9.11 -28.53
N LYS A 731 6.58 -7.85 -28.97
CA LYS A 731 6.40 -7.49 -30.38
C LYS A 731 7.62 -6.72 -30.87
N LEU A 732 8.20 -7.18 -31.98
CA LEU A 732 9.39 -6.63 -32.60
C LEU A 732 9.06 -5.92 -33.92
N ARG A 733 10.01 -5.12 -34.39
CA ARG A 733 10.07 -4.54 -35.74
C ARG A 733 11.40 -4.86 -36.40
N PRO A 734 11.48 -4.80 -37.74
CA PRO A 734 12.70 -5.15 -38.45
C PRO A 734 13.94 -4.41 -37.92
N GLY A 735 15.01 -5.17 -37.66
CA GLY A 735 16.25 -4.65 -37.07
C GLY A 735 16.30 -4.74 -35.54
N GLN A 736 15.22 -5.19 -34.88
CA GLN A 736 15.23 -5.52 -33.46
C GLN A 736 15.43 -7.02 -33.24
N GLU A 737 16.09 -7.33 -32.14
CA GLU A 737 16.42 -8.68 -31.69
C GLU A 737 16.35 -8.82 -30.18
N LEU A 738 16.12 -10.07 -29.76
CA LEU A 738 16.16 -10.54 -28.40
C LEU A 738 17.10 -11.74 -28.32
N GLY A 739 18.01 -11.74 -27.34
CA GLY A 739 18.87 -12.86 -27.02
C GLY A 739 19.02 -12.98 -25.50
N MET A 740 18.50 -14.07 -24.94
CA MET A 740 18.57 -14.33 -23.50
C MET A 740 18.57 -15.83 -23.15
N GLU A 741 19.05 -16.12 -21.94
CA GLU A 741 19.00 -17.41 -21.26
C GLU A 741 18.08 -17.32 -20.04
N LEU A 742 17.28 -18.36 -19.82
CA LEU A 742 16.19 -18.39 -18.85
C LEU A 742 16.38 -19.59 -17.93
N HIS A 743 16.62 -19.35 -16.65
CA HIS A 743 16.79 -20.39 -15.65
C HIS A 743 15.48 -20.60 -14.90
N CYS A 744 14.93 -21.80 -15.03
CA CYS A 744 13.75 -22.23 -14.31
C CYS A 744 14.17 -23.04 -13.09
N VAL A 745 13.58 -22.73 -11.94
CA VAL A 745 13.84 -23.42 -10.68
C VAL A 745 12.53 -23.93 -10.09
N LYS A 746 12.64 -24.89 -9.18
CA LYS A 746 11.52 -25.37 -8.38
C LYS A 746 11.23 -24.38 -7.24
N GLY A 747 9.96 -24.00 -7.09
CA GLY A 747 9.49 -23.08 -6.05
C GLY A 747 8.04 -23.34 -5.67
N VAL A 748 7.52 -22.60 -4.68
CA VAL A 748 6.16 -22.74 -4.14
C VAL A 748 5.37 -21.43 -4.28
N GLY A 749 4.05 -21.52 -4.44
CA GLY A 749 3.18 -20.36 -4.63
C GLY A 749 3.19 -19.35 -3.48
N GLN A 750 3.54 -19.78 -2.26
CA GLN A 750 3.69 -18.93 -1.08
C GLN A 750 4.80 -17.89 -1.25
N ASP A 751 5.89 -18.25 -1.92
CA ASP A 751 7.02 -17.36 -2.19
C ASP A 751 6.66 -16.37 -3.32
N HIS A 752 6.14 -16.89 -4.43
CA HIS A 752 5.67 -16.07 -5.53
C HIS A 752 4.54 -16.75 -6.30
N ALA A 753 3.49 -15.98 -6.65
CA ALA A 753 2.31 -16.47 -7.36
C ALA A 753 2.60 -17.12 -8.74
N LYS A 754 3.79 -16.91 -9.29
CA LYS A 754 4.23 -17.57 -10.53
C LYS A 754 4.36 -19.08 -10.37
N PHE A 755 4.68 -19.54 -9.16
CA PHE A 755 4.83 -20.94 -8.80
C PHE A 755 3.50 -21.61 -8.40
N SER A 756 2.37 -20.90 -8.41
CA SER A 756 1.08 -21.53 -8.14
C SER A 756 0.71 -22.48 -9.31
N PRO A 757 0.44 -23.77 -9.05
CA PRO A 757 0.05 -24.74 -10.09
C PRO A 757 -1.39 -24.56 -10.57
N VAL A 758 -2.19 -23.79 -9.83
CA VAL A 758 -3.60 -23.56 -10.11
C VAL A 758 -3.80 -22.15 -10.64
N ALA A 759 -4.64 -22.00 -11.66
CA ALA A 759 -5.19 -20.70 -12.02
C ALA A 759 -6.14 -20.21 -10.91
N THR A 760 -6.97 -21.13 -10.42
CA THR A 760 -7.80 -20.92 -9.23
C THR A 760 -8.13 -22.28 -8.60
N ALA A 761 -8.18 -22.33 -7.27
CA ALA A 761 -8.74 -23.44 -6.53
C ALA A 761 -9.77 -22.89 -5.56
N SER A 762 -11.01 -23.33 -5.70
CA SER A 762 -12.12 -22.84 -4.89
C SER A 762 -13.12 -23.94 -4.60
N TYR A 763 -14.00 -23.69 -3.64
CA TYR A 763 -15.16 -24.52 -3.38
C TYR A 763 -16.36 -23.64 -3.09
N ARG A 764 -17.54 -24.18 -3.30
CA ARG A 764 -18.80 -23.61 -2.83
C ARG A 764 -19.60 -24.69 -2.12
N LEU A 765 -20.31 -24.33 -1.06
CA LEU A 765 -21.20 -25.26 -0.38
C LEU A 765 -22.44 -25.52 -1.24
N MET A 766 -22.99 -26.74 -1.18
CA MET A 766 -24.24 -27.09 -1.87
C MET A 766 -25.38 -26.18 -1.38
N PRO A 767 -26.02 -25.39 -2.28
CA PRO A 767 -27.18 -24.60 -1.93
C PRO A 767 -28.33 -25.51 -1.46
N HIS A 768 -29.15 -25.01 -0.55
CA HIS A 768 -30.30 -25.76 -0.07
C HIS A 768 -31.45 -24.80 0.25
N VAL A 769 -32.57 -24.97 -0.45
CA VAL A 769 -33.77 -24.15 -0.28
C VAL A 769 -34.78 -24.94 0.53
N ILE A 770 -35.12 -24.44 1.71
CA ILE A 770 -36.13 -25.03 2.58
C ILE A 770 -37.46 -24.34 2.32
N PHE A 771 -38.47 -25.12 1.95
CA PHE A 771 -39.84 -24.65 1.80
C PHE A 771 -40.56 -24.72 3.15
N ARG A 772 -40.84 -23.57 3.75
CA ARG A 772 -41.63 -23.47 4.99
C ARG A 772 -43.13 -23.55 4.71
N GLN A 773 -43.55 -23.09 3.53
CA GLN A 773 -44.92 -23.14 3.05
C GLN A 773 -44.97 -23.53 1.56
N PRO A 774 -46.06 -24.15 1.07
CA PRO A 774 -46.21 -24.42 -0.35
C PRO A 774 -46.35 -23.10 -1.13
N ILE A 775 -45.61 -22.97 -2.23
CA ILE A 775 -45.71 -21.80 -3.12
C ILE A 775 -47.08 -21.80 -3.81
N PRO A 776 -47.84 -20.68 -3.78
CA PRO A 776 -49.13 -20.59 -4.46
C PRO A 776 -49.02 -20.83 -5.98
N PRO A 777 -50.00 -21.51 -6.62
CA PRO A 777 -49.94 -21.86 -8.05
C PRO A 777 -49.74 -20.66 -8.97
N GLU A 778 -50.34 -19.50 -8.64
CA GLU A 778 -50.22 -18.25 -9.38
C GLU A 778 -48.83 -17.60 -9.27
N LEU A 779 -48.05 -17.93 -8.24
CA LEU A 779 -46.71 -17.39 -8.02
C LEU A 779 -45.59 -18.35 -8.47
N CYS A 780 -45.92 -19.57 -8.90
CA CYS A 780 -44.92 -20.61 -9.23
C CYS A 780 -43.97 -20.19 -10.36
N ASP A 781 -44.48 -19.57 -11.44
CA ASP A 781 -43.64 -19.13 -12.56
C ASP A 781 -42.70 -17.99 -12.14
N LYS A 782 -43.23 -17.06 -11.33
CA LYS A 782 -42.46 -15.93 -10.79
C LYS A 782 -41.39 -16.41 -9.82
N PHE A 783 -41.72 -17.37 -8.95
CA PHE A 783 -40.77 -18.01 -8.05
C PHE A 783 -39.63 -18.66 -8.82
N ALA A 784 -39.93 -19.46 -9.85
CA ALA A 784 -38.90 -20.09 -10.67
C ALA A 784 -38.00 -19.05 -11.37
N SER A 785 -38.56 -17.92 -11.83
CA SER A 785 -37.80 -16.83 -12.46
C SER A 785 -36.84 -16.08 -11.51
N CYS A 786 -37.00 -16.23 -10.20
CA CYS A 786 -36.06 -15.67 -9.22
C CYS A 786 -34.73 -16.44 -9.14
N PHE A 787 -34.64 -17.62 -9.78
CA PHE A 787 -33.45 -18.48 -9.75
C PHE A 787 -32.89 -18.69 -11.16
N PRO A 788 -31.61 -19.09 -11.29
CA PRO A 788 -31.05 -19.47 -12.58
C PRO A 788 -31.84 -20.60 -13.26
N ASP A 789 -31.85 -20.58 -14.59
CA ASP A 789 -32.56 -21.58 -15.40
C ASP A 789 -32.11 -23.01 -15.06
N GLY A 790 -33.08 -23.87 -14.78
CA GLY A 790 -32.85 -25.27 -14.45
C GLY A 790 -32.59 -25.57 -12.98
N VAL A 791 -32.64 -24.58 -12.09
CA VAL A 791 -32.70 -24.82 -10.63
C VAL A 791 -34.08 -25.33 -10.23
N PHE A 792 -35.11 -24.59 -10.63
CA PHE A 792 -36.51 -24.94 -10.42
C PHE A 792 -37.25 -25.08 -11.75
N ASP A 793 -38.23 -25.98 -11.78
CA ASP A 793 -39.18 -26.14 -12.87
C ASP A 793 -40.62 -26.03 -12.32
N VAL A 794 -41.58 -25.75 -13.20
CA VAL A 794 -43.00 -25.63 -12.82
C VAL A 794 -43.81 -26.73 -13.48
N GLU A 795 -44.23 -27.70 -12.68
CA GLU A 795 -45.04 -28.84 -13.12
C GLU A 795 -46.51 -28.68 -12.70
N GLN A 796 -47.41 -29.43 -13.33
CA GLN A 796 -48.82 -29.48 -12.92
C GLN A 796 -49.08 -30.71 -12.05
N ASP A 797 -49.74 -30.52 -10.90
CA ASP A 797 -50.18 -31.62 -10.04
C ASP A 797 -51.31 -32.44 -10.69
N ALA A 798 -51.65 -33.59 -10.09
CA ALA A 798 -52.72 -34.47 -10.58
C ALA A 798 -54.13 -33.80 -10.66
N LYS A 799 -54.28 -32.57 -10.16
CA LYS A 799 -55.50 -31.76 -10.19
C LYS A 799 -55.35 -30.53 -11.11
N GLY A 800 -54.28 -30.45 -11.90
CA GLY A 800 -54.02 -29.37 -12.87
C GLY A 800 -53.46 -28.07 -12.26
N ARG A 801 -53.03 -28.07 -10.99
CA ARG A 801 -52.50 -26.88 -10.31
C ARG A 801 -50.98 -26.83 -10.45
N LYS A 802 -50.44 -25.65 -10.75
CA LYS A 802 -48.98 -25.43 -10.85
C LYS A 802 -48.29 -25.67 -9.50
N LYS A 803 -47.13 -26.33 -9.55
CA LYS A 803 -46.27 -26.62 -8.40
C LYS A 803 -44.81 -26.48 -8.81
N VAL A 804 -44.01 -25.86 -7.95
CA VAL A 804 -42.55 -25.78 -8.11
C VAL A 804 -41.89 -27.11 -7.77
N VAL A 805 -40.98 -27.57 -8.62
CA VAL A 805 -40.17 -28.77 -8.43
C VAL A 805 -38.70 -28.40 -8.50
N VAL A 806 -37.90 -28.91 -7.56
CA VAL A 806 -36.43 -28.77 -7.58
C VAL A 806 -35.89 -29.68 -8.69
N LYS A 807 -35.16 -29.11 -9.64
CA LYS A 807 -34.52 -29.86 -10.73
C LYS A 807 -33.06 -30.10 -10.43
N ASP A 808 -32.27 -29.04 -10.30
CA ASP A 808 -30.85 -29.13 -9.98
C ASP A 808 -30.39 -27.94 -9.13
N MET A 809 -30.32 -28.16 -7.82
CA MET A 809 -29.91 -27.14 -6.87
C MET A 809 -28.43 -26.71 -7.03
N ARG A 810 -27.60 -27.53 -7.69
CA ARG A 810 -26.20 -27.20 -7.98
C ARG A 810 -26.06 -25.98 -8.89
N LYS A 811 -27.06 -25.72 -9.74
CA LYS A 811 -27.05 -24.58 -10.66
C LYS A 811 -27.33 -23.26 -9.97
N ASP A 812 -27.83 -23.28 -8.73
CA ASP A 812 -28.11 -22.05 -8.02
C ASP A 812 -26.81 -21.32 -7.69
N THR A 813 -26.81 -20.02 -7.96
CA THR A 813 -25.72 -19.09 -7.63
C THR A 813 -25.96 -18.39 -6.30
N VAL A 814 -27.11 -18.65 -5.66
CA VAL A 814 -27.54 -18.03 -4.40
C VAL A 814 -27.61 -16.51 -4.54
N SER A 815 -28.26 -16.04 -5.61
CA SER A 815 -28.45 -14.61 -5.93
C SER A 815 -29.26 -13.86 -4.87
N ARG A 816 -30.09 -14.60 -4.12
CA ARG A 816 -31.06 -14.09 -3.13
C ARG A 816 -32.16 -13.21 -3.72
N GLU A 817 -32.39 -13.27 -5.03
CA GLU A 817 -33.42 -12.46 -5.70
C GLU A 817 -34.82 -12.73 -5.12
N VAL A 818 -35.11 -13.99 -4.77
CA VAL A 818 -36.39 -14.38 -4.13
C VAL A 818 -36.70 -13.59 -2.85
N LEU A 819 -35.67 -13.15 -2.10
CA LEU A 819 -35.85 -12.38 -0.86
C LEU A 819 -36.23 -10.92 -1.10
N ARG A 820 -36.12 -10.42 -2.34
CA ARG A 820 -36.55 -9.06 -2.69
C ARG A 820 -38.06 -8.95 -2.90
N HIS A 821 -38.73 -10.08 -3.12
CA HIS A 821 -40.16 -10.15 -3.38
C HIS A 821 -40.93 -10.44 -2.09
N LYS A 822 -41.69 -9.44 -1.61
CA LYS A 822 -42.48 -9.54 -0.36
C LYS A 822 -43.46 -10.70 -0.34
N GLU A 823 -43.94 -11.13 -1.51
CA GLU A 823 -44.88 -12.25 -1.64
C GLU A 823 -44.26 -13.62 -1.29
N PHE A 824 -42.93 -13.73 -1.21
CA PHE A 824 -42.22 -14.96 -0.81
C PHE A 824 -41.63 -14.88 0.61
N GLU A 825 -41.85 -13.77 1.32
CA GLU A 825 -41.38 -13.57 2.68
C GLU A 825 -41.99 -14.63 3.62
N GLY A 826 -41.14 -15.35 4.35
CA GLY A 826 -41.57 -16.44 5.24
C GLY A 826 -41.97 -17.76 4.57
N MET A 827 -42.05 -17.82 3.23
CA MET A 827 -42.38 -19.06 2.49
C MET A 827 -41.15 -19.94 2.24
N VAL A 828 -39.99 -19.33 2.01
CA VAL A 828 -38.74 -20.02 1.71
C VAL A 828 -37.58 -19.51 2.56
N GLU A 829 -36.66 -20.41 2.83
CA GLU A 829 -35.43 -20.11 3.55
C GLU A 829 -34.24 -20.62 2.72
N LEU A 830 -33.28 -19.73 2.48
CA LEU A 830 -32.07 -20.04 1.74
C LEU A 830 -30.98 -20.46 2.72
N THR A 831 -30.56 -21.73 2.63
CA THR A 831 -29.52 -22.34 3.45
C THR A 831 -28.44 -22.99 2.58
N ARG A 832 -27.46 -23.63 3.21
CA ARG A 832 -26.43 -24.42 2.54
C ARG A 832 -26.15 -25.68 3.36
N ILE A 833 -25.84 -26.77 2.68
CA ILE A 833 -25.42 -28.02 3.34
C ILE A 833 -23.96 -27.86 3.75
N ARG A 834 -23.69 -27.84 5.06
CA ARG A 834 -22.39 -27.44 5.63
C ARG A 834 -21.24 -28.40 5.31
N ASP A 835 -21.53 -29.69 5.23
CA ASP A 835 -20.55 -30.76 5.00
C ASP A 835 -20.46 -31.18 3.53
N PHE A 836 -21.13 -30.45 2.61
CA PHE A 836 -21.13 -30.73 1.18
C PHE A 836 -20.40 -29.61 0.43
N PHE A 837 -19.16 -29.88 0.04
CA PHE A 837 -18.31 -28.98 -0.73
C PHE A 837 -18.31 -29.37 -2.22
N MET A 838 -18.68 -28.43 -3.08
CA MET A 838 -18.55 -28.54 -4.52
C MET A 838 -17.25 -27.84 -4.92
N CYS A 839 -16.19 -28.62 -5.14
CA CYS A 839 -14.85 -28.14 -5.43
C CYS A 839 -14.64 -28.00 -6.94
N GLU A 840 -14.03 -26.88 -7.35
CA GLU A 840 -13.61 -26.59 -8.73
C GLU A 840 -12.16 -26.10 -8.69
N TYR A 841 -11.25 -26.90 -9.22
CA TYR A 841 -9.82 -26.61 -9.28
C TYR A 841 -9.37 -26.53 -10.73
N ARG A 842 -8.86 -25.37 -11.14
CA ARG A 842 -8.34 -25.13 -12.48
C ARG A 842 -6.81 -25.08 -12.45
N VAL A 843 -6.18 -25.92 -13.25
CA VAL A 843 -4.72 -26.07 -13.41
C VAL A 843 -4.18 -25.00 -14.37
N LYS A 844 -2.93 -24.58 -14.15
CA LYS A 844 -2.26 -23.48 -14.87
C LYS A 844 -1.31 -23.94 -15.97
#